data_AF-A0A158QIA5-F1
#
_entry.id   AF-A0A158QIA5-F1
#
_cell.length_a   1.000
_cell.length_b   1.000
_cell.length_c   1.000
_cell.angle_alpha   90.00
_cell.angle_beta   90.00
_cell.angle_gamma   90.00
#
_symmetry.space_group_name_H-M   'P 1'
#
loop_
_entity.id
_entity.type
_entity.pdbx_description
1 polymer ?
#
loop_
_entity_poly.entity_id
_entity_poly.type
_entity_poly.pdbx_seq_one_letter_code
_entity_poly.pdbx_strand_id
1 'polypeptide(L)'
;MSPLTVDKIHIRNFQAYYDDTTKTDTKETDEMLYYKTQNFYCKVGIELPTCTADRDWSIGLVQACDYMHLENNYGGLGKSLWEFHPLKSGLRQFINDSDGRQYPFYSISQSLYNIKKGNVKRALVNLQIKDYFHPSVVWTLPYSRGVHLTEIGRHQRFYIWLVAIKHGRKACGQEDEVHILQKLRWEYDLHMEIDPYMPVGQKVRRIYDTQADSIAMCDFNPSQKLPIEATQAPHCNAAQSLIWYPRDQTRHSRILVPPKQIIVPWEKWVSDMLGPSARSLLQMAEFLYRTSDFEGALVYFHRGKQIHPNSRAFGLGVVKSEDAINTLIGGHLRSRFNSFYGTIQDNSTHLEIQTNESSSQAQDSSPETAKNFKYPKSLMGQSFASVRHFTKLAQEEGHYEKYLKNSKEIRELLNEIYQYLEGRSEFWQQQDATLVNPKKRCERKAKRKTDLTDQLDILQRIAQLLQDISDVQCESDYEKALCLCSALRNDLKQLNSDFPEFNEILADLNAFEGVAYFHLRNFEEAQKAFNNQLKICESSNLQNHLPRCLENLARTYTKLQNFRTAKDIWLERFKYDSNNQDKMWIQFEIAFCCFELCEYEEAIERGFAVKRLAEITFSMNWELKASIVIAQSNLALKNLCEAQIYLQSAQYAAYILNQHDLEPLLAKAIDLIDEETDKANYGVVKEKCRLLCRFKQHLFDSRILRKNSKNKRLGYGYHRGCFRALLDQVPYLRRPPGPSFVEAY
;
A
#
# COMPACT_ATOMS: atom_id res chain seq x y z
N MET A 1 -10.63 -4.48 54.01
CA MET A 1 -10.91 -5.60 53.07
C MET A 1 -9.60 -5.98 52.40
N SER A 2 -9.40 -7.26 52.09
CA SER A 2 -8.15 -7.73 51.48
C SER A 2 -8.11 -7.35 49.97
N PRO A 3 -6.92 -7.04 49.39
CA PRO A 3 -6.83 -6.58 48.00
C PRO A 3 -7.15 -7.72 47.02
N LEU A 4 -7.74 -7.41 45.85
CA LEU A 4 -7.94 -8.41 44.79
C LEU A 4 -6.57 -8.79 44.20
N THR A 5 -6.29 -10.09 44.24
CA THR A 5 -5.10 -10.74 43.68
C THR A 5 -5.55 -11.93 42.84
N VAL A 6 -4.69 -12.42 41.94
CA VAL A 6 -5.02 -13.51 41.00
C VAL A 6 -5.43 -14.79 41.72
N ASP A 7 -4.73 -15.10 42.81
CA ASP A 7 -4.98 -16.19 43.75
C ASP A 7 -6.36 -16.16 44.43
N LYS A 8 -7.09 -15.03 44.37
CA LYS A 8 -8.46 -14.94 44.87
C LYS A 8 -9.53 -15.25 43.82
N ILE A 9 -9.13 -15.42 42.56
CA ILE A 9 -10.03 -15.80 41.47
C ILE A 9 -10.13 -17.33 41.48
N HIS A 10 -11.13 -17.86 42.18
CA HIS A 10 -11.26 -19.32 42.35
C HIS A 10 -12.03 -19.92 41.18
N ILE A 11 -11.39 -20.82 40.43
CA ILE A 11 -12.04 -21.57 39.35
C ILE A 11 -12.83 -22.72 39.99
N ARG A 12 -14.16 -22.68 39.90
CA ARG A 12 -15.04 -23.75 40.40
C ARG A 12 -15.19 -24.89 39.41
N ASN A 13 -15.33 -24.54 38.13
CA ASN A 13 -15.36 -25.51 37.05
C ASN A 13 -14.73 -24.90 35.79
N PHE A 14 -14.18 -25.77 34.97
CA PHE A 14 -13.65 -25.44 33.66
C PHE A 14 -13.86 -26.68 32.80
N GLN A 15 -14.89 -26.67 31.97
CA GLN A 15 -15.34 -27.84 31.21
C GLN A 15 -15.51 -27.47 29.74
N ALA A 16 -14.98 -28.30 28.85
CA ALA A 16 -15.22 -28.21 27.42
C ALA A 16 -15.76 -29.53 26.87
N TYR A 17 -16.66 -29.46 25.89
CA TYR A 17 -17.28 -30.62 25.25
C TYR A 17 -17.91 -30.27 23.90
N TYR A 18 -18.04 -31.26 23.04
CA TYR A 18 -18.93 -31.20 21.88
C TYR A 18 -20.34 -31.58 22.32
N ASP A 19 -21.34 -30.87 21.81
CA ASP A 19 -22.73 -31.08 22.16
C ASP A 19 -23.30 -32.27 21.39
N ASP A 20 -23.39 -33.42 22.07
CA ASP A 20 -23.92 -34.68 21.53
C ASP A 20 -25.39 -34.58 21.08
N THR A 21 -26.11 -33.53 21.49
CA THR A 21 -27.49 -33.29 21.02
C THR A 21 -27.54 -32.58 19.66
N THR A 22 -26.39 -32.11 19.18
CA THR A 22 -26.26 -31.47 17.87
C THR A 22 -25.41 -32.30 16.93
N LYS A 23 -25.68 -32.17 15.64
CA LYS A 23 -24.94 -32.83 14.55
C LYS A 23 -24.75 -31.84 13.42
N THR A 24 -23.82 -32.15 12.51
CA THR A 24 -23.73 -31.38 11.27
C THR A 24 -25.04 -31.47 10.47
N ASP A 25 -25.62 -30.31 10.17
CA ASP A 25 -26.82 -30.14 9.37
C ASP A 25 -26.49 -29.45 8.05
N THR A 26 -27.13 -29.87 6.96
CA THR A 26 -26.85 -29.40 5.60
C THR A 26 -28.11 -28.91 4.91
N LYS A 27 -28.02 -27.77 4.25
CA LYS A 27 -29.07 -27.20 3.41
C LYS A 27 -28.52 -26.96 2.00
N GLU A 28 -29.07 -27.68 1.04
CA GLU A 28 -28.71 -27.55 -0.38
C GLU A 28 -29.64 -26.55 -1.08
N THR A 29 -29.07 -25.65 -1.89
CA THR A 29 -29.80 -24.81 -2.86
C THR A 29 -29.33 -25.13 -4.27
N ASP A 30 -29.88 -24.48 -5.29
CA ASP A 30 -29.43 -24.68 -6.68
C ASP A 30 -27.99 -24.20 -6.92
N GLU A 31 -27.51 -23.24 -6.12
CA GLU A 31 -26.22 -22.58 -6.30
C GLU A 31 -25.16 -23.07 -5.30
N MET A 32 -25.56 -23.39 -4.06
CA MET A 32 -24.63 -23.59 -2.95
C MET A 32 -25.09 -24.65 -1.94
N LEU A 33 -24.12 -25.17 -1.19
CA LEU A 33 -24.29 -25.91 0.04
C LEU A 33 -24.09 -24.97 1.24
N TYR A 34 -25.06 -24.97 2.14
CA TYR A 34 -24.90 -24.43 3.49
C TYR A 34 -24.77 -25.59 4.45
N TYR A 35 -23.86 -25.49 5.41
CA TYR A 35 -23.85 -26.44 6.51
C TYR A 35 -23.60 -25.75 7.84
N LYS A 36 -24.11 -26.37 8.91
CA LYS A 36 -23.87 -25.95 10.29
C LYS A 36 -23.31 -27.14 11.03
N THR A 37 -22.13 -26.97 11.61
CA THR A 37 -21.41 -28.03 12.32
C THR A 37 -21.98 -28.32 13.72
N GLN A 38 -21.56 -29.43 14.31
CA GLN A 38 -21.81 -29.74 15.73
C GLN A 38 -21.34 -28.57 16.61
N ASN A 39 -22.10 -28.24 17.66
CA ASN A 39 -21.71 -27.18 18.57
C ASN A 39 -20.57 -27.64 19.49
N PHE A 40 -19.61 -26.75 19.73
CA PHE A 40 -18.64 -26.85 20.80
C PHE A 40 -18.99 -25.88 21.94
N TYR A 41 -18.76 -26.30 23.18
CA TYR A 41 -18.89 -25.45 24.36
C TYR A 41 -17.63 -25.50 25.22
N CYS A 42 -17.24 -24.34 25.76
CA CYS A 42 -16.35 -24.22 26.90
C CYS A 42 -17.05 -23.39 27.97
N LYS A 43 -17.31 -23.96 29.15
CA LYS A 43 -18.02 -23.32 30.27
C LYS A 43 -17.11 -23.23 31.48
N VAL A 44 -17.09 -22.05 32.10
CA VAL A 44 -16.22 -21.74 33.24
C VAL A 44 -17.03 -21.03 34.33
N GLY A 45 -16.98 -21.58 35.53
CA GLY A 45 -17.54 -21.00 36.73
C GLY A 45 -16.44 -20.46 37.62
N ILE A 46 -16.53 -19.19 38.00
CA ILE A 46 -15.54 -18.48 38.81
C ILE A 46 -16.22 -17.94 40.07
N GLU A 47 -15.53 -18.06 41.20
CA GLU A 47 -15.93 -17.44 42.45
C GLU A 47 -14.95 -16.33 42.85
N LEU A 48 -15.52 -15.15 43.08
CA LEU A 48 -14.80 -13.99 43.61
C LEU A 48 -15.24 -13.77 45.06
N PRO A 49 -14.31 -13.64 46.02
CA PRO A 49 -14.64 -13.27 47.39
C PRO A 49 -14.90 -11.77 47.53
N THR A 50 -15.46 -11.35 48.68
CA THR A 50 -15.52 -9.93 49.01
C THR A 50 -14.11 -9.38 49.23
N CYS A 51 -13.69 -8.43 48.41
CA CYS A 51 -12.33 -7.86 48.39
C CYS A 51 -12.34 -6.42 47.85
N THR A 52 -11.16 -5.80 47.74
CA THR A 52 -11.02 -4.46 47.15
C THR A 52 -10.07 -4.51 45.95
N ALA A 53 -10.55 -4.12 44.77
CA ALA A 53 -9.73 -4.00 43.57
C ALA A 53 -9.04 -2.62 43.54
N ASP A 54 -7.73 -2.61 43.44
CA ASP A 54 -6.89 -1.40 43.37
C ASP A 54 -6.91 -0.74 41.97
N ARG A 55 -7.25 -1.53 40.94
CA ARG A 55 -7.41 -1.13 39.53
C ARG A 55 -8.66 -1.79 38.94
N ASP A 56 -8.98 -1.44 37.69
CA ASP A 56 -9.97 -2.17 36.90
C ASP A 56 -9.36 -3.52 36.49
N TRP A 57 -10.19 -4.57 36.47
CA TRP A 57 -9.81 -5.90 35.99
C TRP A 57 -10.80 -6.41 34.95
N SER A 58 -10.32 -7.28 34.07
CA SER A 58 -11.15 -8.09 33.17
C SER A 58 -10.79 -9.55 33.32
N ILE A 59 -11.79 -10.41 33.50
CA ILE A 59 -11.62 -11.86 33.57
C ILE A 59 -12.43 -12.45 32.43
N GLY A 60 -11.80 -13.21 31.53
CA GLY A 60 -12.49 -13.69 30.35
C GLY A 60 -11.79 -14.81 29.59
N LEU A 61 -12.48 -15.37 28.61
CA LEU A 61 -11.99 -16.41 27.72
C LEU A 61 -11.42 -15.78 26.45
N VAL A 62 -10.20 -16.19 26.11
CA VAL A 62 -9.49 -15.82 24.88
C VAL A 62 -9.37 -17.08 24.03
N GLN A 63 -9.86 -17.06 22.79
CA GLN A 63 -9.67 -18.13 21.83
C GLN A 63 -8.68 -17.67 20.74
N ALA A 64 -7.80 -18.57 20.29
CA ALA A 64 -6.98 -18.34 19.11
C ALA A 64 -6.79 -19.62 18.30
N CYS A 65 -6.76 -19.49 16.98
CA CYS A 65 -6.47 -20.57 16.05
C CYS A 65 -4.96 -20.64 15.78
N ASP A 66 -4.39 -21.84 15.81
CA ASP A 66 -2.98 -22.09 15.47
C ASP A 66 -2.78 -23.00 14.27
N TYR A 67 -3.85 -23.67 13.83
CA TYR A 67 -3.86 -24.47 12.62
C TYR A 67 -5.24 -24.45 11.95
N MET A 68 -5.23 -24.29 10.63
CA MET A 68 -6.44 -24.34 9.82
C MET A 68 -6.14 -25.00 8.46
N HIS A 69 -6.96 -25.99 8.12
CA HIS A 69 -7.05 -26.58 6.80
C HIS A 69 -8.53 -26.71 6.43
N LEU A 70 -8.99 -25.85 5.53
CA LEU A 70 -10.37 -25.79 5.06
C LEU A 70 -10.36 -25.90 3.54
N GLU A 71 -10.63 -27.09 3.02
CA GLU A 71 -10.48 -27.45 1.62
C GLU A 71 -11.83 -27.79 0.99
N ASN A 72 -12.13 -27.21 -0.16
CA ASN A 72 -13.20 -27.68 -1.05
C ASN A 72 -12.55 -28.22 -2.33
N ASN A 73 -12.76 -29.50 -2.62
CA ASN A 73 -12.18 -30.19 -3.78
C ASN A 73 -13.21 -30.29 -4.91
N TYR A 74 -12.76 -30.06 -6.14
CA TYR A 74 -13.60 -30.02 -7.33
C TYR A 74 -13.17 -31.08 -8.36
N GLY A 75 -13.15 -32.35 -7.95
CA GLY A 75 -13.10 -33.50 -8.86
C GLY A 75 -11.88 -33.57 -9.79
N GLY A 76 -10.75 -32.97 -9.40
CA GLY A 76 -9.47 -33.14 -10.11
C GLY A 76 -9.04 -32.01 -11.06
N LEU A 77 -9.72 -30.85 -11.07
CA LEU A 77 -9.22 -29.63 -11.73
C LEU A 77 -8.51 -28.66 -10.77
N GLY A 78 -8.74 -28.83 -9.47
CA GLY A 78 -8.12 -28.02 -8.43
C GLY A 78 -8.95 -28.04 -7.17
N LYS A 79 -8.57 -27.16 -6.25
CA LYS A 79 -9.22 -27.03 -4.94
C LYS A 79 -9.24 -25.57 -4.50
N SER A 80 -10.25 -25.18 -3.74
CA SER A 80 -10.26 -23.90 -3.04
C SER A 80 -9.91 -24.11 -1.57
N LEU A 81 -9.02 -23.31 -1.01
CA LEU A 81 -8.72 -23.33 0.42
C LEU A 81 -9.05 -21.99 1.08
N TRP A 82 -9.71 -22.04 2.23
CA TRP A 82 -9.64 -20.92 3.17
C TRP A 82 -8.30 -20.98 3.89
N GLU A 83 -7.58 -19.86 3.89
CA GLU A 83 -6.25 -19.76 4.46
C GLU A 83 -6.07 -18.44 5.23
N PHE A 84 -5.26 -18.51 6.29
CA PHE A 84 -4.79 -17.34 7.01
C PHE A 84 -3.37 -17.01 6.58
N HIS A 85 -3.16 -15.81 6.02
CA HIS A 85 -1.81 -15.36 5.67
C HIS A 85 -0.83 -15.36 6.85
N PRO A 86 -1.18 -14.90 8.07
CA PRO A 86 -0.23 -14.90 9.18
C PRO A 86 0.30 -16.29 9.55
N LEU A 87 -0.56 -17.33 9.51
CA LEU A 87 -0.15 -18.71 9.78
C LEU A 87 0.64 -19.29 8.61
N LYS A 88 0.15 -19.13 7.38
CA LYS A 88 0.78 -19.69 6.17
C LYS A 88 2.18 -19.13 5.92
N SER A 89 2.37 -17.83 6.12
CA SER A 89 3.67 -17.15 5.98
C SER A 89 4.63 -17.43 7.13
N GLY A 90 4.17 -18.03 8.24
CA GLY A 90 4.93 -18.23 9.46
C GLY A 90 5.21 -16.94 10.26
N LEU A 91 4.60 -15.80 9.88
CA LEU A 91 4.75 -14.53 10.58
C LEU A 91 4.07 -14.52 11.95
N ARG A 92 3.05 -15.36 12.15
CA ARG A 92 2.38 -15.57 13.43
C ARG A 92 2.12 -17.04 13.66
N GLN A 93 2.20 -17.46 14.91
CA GLN A 93 1.83 -18.83 15.32
C GLN A 93 0.34 -18.95 15.67
N PHE A 94 -0.30 -17.83 16.03
CA PHE A 94 -1.69 -17.78 16.44
C PHE A 94 -2.42 -16.64 15.73
N ILE A 95 -3.73 -16.79 15.60
CA ILE A 95 -4.65 -15.71 15.22
C ILE A 95 -5.78 -15.69 16.22
N ASN A 96 -6.00 -14.53 16.83
CA ASN A 96 -7.09 -14.32 17.78
C ASN A 96 -8.45 -14.63 17.12
N ASP A 97 -9.36 -15.25 17.86
CA ASP A 97 -10.70 -15.58 17.37
C ASP A 97 -11.78 -14.81 18.13
N SER A 98 -11.62 -13.49 18.22
CA SER A 98 -12.63 -12.60 18.79
C SER A 98 -13.70 -12.20 17.77
N ASP A 99 -14.77 -11.62 18.29
CA ASP A 99 -15.79 -10.89 17.53
C ASP A 99 -15.28 -9.59 16.87
N GLY A 100 -13.99 -9.25 17.05
CA GLY A 100 -13.35 -8.05 16.50
C GLY A 100 -13.71 -6.74 17.21
N ARG A 101 -14.55 -6.78 18.26
CA ARG A 101 -15.00 -5.59 19.01
C ARG A 101 -14.09 -5.27 20.19
N GLN A 102 -13.63 -6.29 20.90
CA GLN A 102 -12.75 -6.14 22.05
C GLN A 102 -11.75 -7.29 22.15
N TYR A 103 -10.49 -6.99 21.82
CA TYR A 103 -9.39 -7.92 22.06
C TYR A 103 -9.01 -7.93 23.56
N PRO A 104 -8.54 -9.06 24.11
CA PRO A 104 -8.32 -10.36 23.46
C PRO A 104 -9.56 -11.29 23.48
N PHE A 105 -10.64 -10.89 24.14
CA PHE A 105 -11.71 -11.81 24.54
C PHE A 105 -12.56 -12.29 23.36
N TYR A 106 -13.02 -13.54 23.42
CA TYR A 106 -13.81 -14.17 22.36
C TYR A 106 -15.09 -13.36 22.03
N SER A 107 -15.82 -12.97 23.08
CA SER A 107 -17.03 -12.13 23.01
C SER A 107 -17.19 -11.27 24.28
N ILE A 108 -17.73 -10.07 24.10
CA ILE A 108 -18.09 -9.17 25.20
C ILE A 108 -19.29 -9.64 26.02
N SER A 109 -20.12 -10.54 25.48
CA SER A 109 -21.45 -10.84 26.05
C SER A 109 -21.44 -11.99 27.06
N GLN A 110 -20.67 -13.05 26.77
CA GLN A 110 -20.75 -14.31 27.52
C GLN A 110 -19.38 -14.83 27.97
N SER A 111 -18.29 -14.30 27.44
CA SER A 111 -16.93 -14.75 27.77
C SER A 111 -16.11 -13.71 28.52
N LEU A 112 -16.71 -12.61 28.99
CA LEU A 112 -16.00 -11.53 29.68
C LEU A 112 -16.78 -11.05 30.91
N TYR A 113 -16.06 -10.86 32.02
CA TYR A 113 -16.53 -10.21 33.22
C TYR A 113 -15.58 -9.09 33.63
N ASN A 114 -16.11 -7.88 33.83
CA ASN A 114 -15.33 -6.70 34.19
C ASN A 114 -15.53 -6.33 35.66
N ILE A 115 -14.44 -6.02 36.33
CA ILE A 115 -14.42 -5.58 37.73
C ILE A 115 -13.91 -4.14 37.73
N LYS A 116 -14.69 -3.24 38.34
CA LYS A 116 -14.27 -1.85 38.54
C LYS A 116 -13.43 -1.70 39.79
N LYS A 117 -12.46 -0.79 39.74
CA LYS A 117 -11.69 -0.36 40.90
C LYS A 117 -12.63 -0.01 42.05
N GLY A 118 -12.33 -0.51 43.25
CA GLY A 118 -13.11 -0.28 44.47
C GLY A 118 -13.55 -1.58 45.14
N ASN A 119 -14.66 -1.52 45.88
CA ASN A 119 -15.17 -2.67 46.63
C ASN A 119 -15.82 -3.69 45.70
N VAL A 120 -15.34 -4.93 45.77
CA VAL A 120 -15.86 -6.08 45.04
C VAL A 120 -16.66 -6.94 46.02
N LYS A 121 -17.95 -7.14 45.73
CA LYS A 121 -18.79 -8.06 46.51
C LYS A 121 -18.53 -9.50 46.05
N ARG A 122 -18.77 -10.46 46.95
CA ARG A 122 -18.75 -11.88 46.58
C ARG A 122 -19.66 -12.13 45.38
N ALA A 123 -19.13 -12.78 44.35
CA ALA A 123 -19.83 -13.04 43.09
C ALA A 123 -19.52 -14.44 42.57
N LEU A 124 -20.54 -15.06 41.97
CA LEU A 124 -20.40 -16.26 41.15
C LEU A 124 -20.59 -15.85 39.69
N VAL A 125 -19.55 -16.05 38.90
CA VAL A 125 -19.48 -15.61 37.51
C VAL A 125 -19.41 -16.84 36.63
N ASN A 126 -20.33 -16.94 35.66
CA ASN A 126 -20.29 -17.97 34.64
C ASN A 126 -19.89 -17.34 33.31
N LEU A 127 -18.81 -17.86 32.73
CA LEU A 127 -18.31 -17.49 31.41
C LEU A 127 -18.48 -18.68 30.47
N GLN A 128 -18.74 -18.41 29.20
CA GLN A 128 -18.80 -19.46 28.19
C GLN A 128 -18.33 -19.00 26.81
N ILE A 129 -17.78 -19.96 26.08
CA ILE A 129 -17.67 -19.95 24.62
C ILE A 129 -18.67 -20.99 24.11
N LYS A 130 -19.49 -20.56 23.14
CA LYS A 130 -20.29 -21.43 22.29
C LYS A 130 -19.81 -21.20 20.87
N ASP A 131 -19.31 -22.24 20.24
CA ASP A 131 -18.77 -22.17 18.89
C ASP A 131 -19.44 -23.19 17.98
N TYR A 132 -19.59 -22.80 16.72
CA TYR A 132 -20.03 -23.65 15.62
C TYR A 132 -19.71 -22.92 14.31
N PHE A 133 -19.35 -23.70 13.31
CA PHE A 133 -19.07 -23.20 11.98
C PHE A 133 -20.30 -23.27 11.09
N HIS A 134 -20.55 -22.18 10.35
CA HIS A 134 -21.67 -22.04 9.43
C HIS A 134 -21.25 -21.51 8.05
N PRO A 135 -20.44 -22.25 7.28
CA PRO A 135 -19.96 -21.81 5.97
C PRO A 135 -21.00 -21.99 4.85
N SER A 136 -20.72 -21.32 3.73
CA SER A 136 -21.43 -21.48 2.46
C SER A 136 -20.42 -21.88 1.38
N VAL A 137 -20.71 -22.93 0.63
CA VAL A 137 -19.81 -23.49 -0.39
C VAL A 137 -20.56 -23.58 -1.72
N VAL A 138 -20.01 -22.98 -2.77
CA VAL A 138 -20.62 -23.03 -4.11
C VAL A 138 -20.50 -24.42 -4.72
N TRP A 139 -21.54 -24.88 -5.43
CA TRP A 139 -21.47 -26.15 -6.16
C TRP A 139 -20.50 -26.09 -7.32
N THR A 140 -20.45 -24.94 -7.98
CA THR A 140 -19.68 -24.74 -9.21
C THR A 140 -18.94 -23.41 -9.12
N LEU A 141 -17.63 -23.43 -9.36
CA LEU A 141 -16.86 -22.20 -9.44
C LEU A 141 -17.10 -21.51 -10.79
N PRO A 142 -17.43 -20.20 -10.82
CA PRO A 142 -17.85 -19.50 -12.03
C PRO A 142 -16.80 -19.49 -13.18
N TYR A 143 -15.53 -19.74 -12.90
CA TYR A 143 -14.42 -19.62 -13.87
C TYR A 143 -13.84 -20.96 -14.31
N SER A 144 -14.46 -22.05 -13.86
CA SER A 144 -13.89 -23.39 -13.96
C SER A 144 -14.43 -24.20 -15.14
N ARG A 145 -15.36 -23.65 -15.93
CA ARG A 145 -16.09 -24.36 -17.02
C ARG A 145 -16.99 -25.50 -16.52
N GLY A 146 -17.70 -25.29 -15.41
CA GLY A 146 -18.67 -26.26 -14.90
C GLY A 146 -18.07 -27.36 -14.03
N VAL A 147 -17.03 -27.05 -13.25
CA VAL A 147 -16.45 -28.03 -12.32
C VAL A 147 -17.27 -28.04 -11.05
N HIS A 148 -17.59 -29.24 -10.59
CA HIS A 148 -18.46 -29.41 -9.46
C HIS A 148 -17.70 -29.85 -8.22
N LEU A 149 -18.19 -29.38 -7.07
CA LEU A 149 -17.73 -29.79 -5.76
C LEU A 149 -17.90 -31.30 -5.59
N THR A 150 -16.85 -31.96 -5.12
CA THR A 150 -16.84 -33.41 -4.84
C THR A 150 -16.54 -33.73 -3.39
N GLU A 151 -15.74 -32.90 -2.71
CA GLU A 151 -15.39 -33.13 -1.31
C GLU A 151 -15.25 -31.82 -0.54
N ILE A 152 -15.58 -31.87 0.74
CA ILE A 152 -15.24 -30.82 1.71
C ILE A 152 -14.39 -31.45 2.81
N GLY A 153 -13.26 -30.84 3.11
CA GLY A 153 -12.38 -31.18 4.23
C GLY A 153 -12.23 -29.99 5.16
N ARG A 154 -12.37 -30.24 6.46
CA ARG A 154 -12.11 -29.25 7.52
C ARG A 154 -11.34 -29.92 8.64
N HIS A 155 -10.20 -29.31 8.96
CA HIS A 155 -9.41 -29.61 10.14
C HIS A 155 -8.92 -28.30 10.73
N GLN A 156 -9.29 -28.01 11.98
CA GLN A 156 -8.88 -26.79 12.68
C GLN A 156 -8.49 -27.08 14.11
N ARG A 157 -7.57 -26.27 14.63
CA ARG A 157 -7.11 -26.34 16.01
C ARG A 157 -7.11 -24.98 16.67
N PHE A 158 -7.58 -24.98 17.91
CA PHE A 158 -7.76 -23.79 18.70
C PHE A 158 -7.24 -23.99 20.11
N TYR A 159 -6.80 -22.90 20.72
CA TYR A 159 -6.52 -22.80 22.13
C TYR A 159 -7.49 -21.85 22.79
N ILE A 160 -7.93 -22.21 24.00
CA ILE A 160 -8.72 -21.33 24.85
C ILE A 160 -7.95 -21.11 26.15
N TRP A 161 -7.79 -19.84 26.52
CA TRP A 161 -7.24 -19.42 27.79
C TRP A 161 -8.30 -18.73 28.62
N LEU A 162 -8.40 -19.09 29.90
CA LEU A 162 -9.01 -18.21 30.89
C LEU A 162 -7.96 -17.22 31.37
N VAL A 163 -8.23 -15.93 31.21
CA VAL A 163 -7.27 -14.86 31.43
C VAL A 163 -7.86 -13.84 32.41
N ALA A 164 -7.05 -13.40 33.37
CA ALA A 164 -7.31 -12.21 34.18
C ALA A 164 -6.33 -11.10 33.77
N ILE A 165 -6.87 -9.95 33.37
CA ILE A 165 -6.11 -8.77 32.99
C ILE A 165 -6.35 -7.70 34.05
N LYS A 166 -5.29 -7.26 34.70
CA LYS A 166 -5.31 -6.09 35.58
C LYS A 166 -4.87 -4.89 34.76
N HIS A 167 -5.78 -3.96 34.56
CA HIS A 167 -5.57 -2.84 33.63
C HIS A 167 -4.57 -1.83 34.18
N GLY A 168 -3.60 -1.47 33.35
CA GLY A 168 -2.61 -0.45 33.62
C GLY A 168 -3.21 0.96 33.59
N ARG A 169 -2.52 1.91 34.23
CA ARG A 169 -2.89 3.33 34.13
C ARG A 169 -2.21 3.94 32.92
N LYS A 170 -2.96 4.05 31.81
CA LYS A 170 -2.47 4.63 30.54
C LYS A 170 -1.85 6.03 30.73
N ALA A 171 -2.42 6.87 31.60
CA ALA A 171 -1.89 8.21 31.91
C ALA A 171 -0.51 8.20 32.60
N CYS A 172 -0.08 7.07 33.17
CA CYS A 172 1.18 6.92 33.89
C CYS A 172 2.19 6.05 33.14
N GLY A 173 1.87 5.60 31.91
CA GLY A 173 2.68 4.64 31.16
C GLY A 173 2.72 3.23 31.76
N GLN A 174 1.79 2.88 32.65
CA GLN A 174 1.68 1.51 33.19
C GLN A 174 0.93 0.61 32.20
N GLU A 175 1.53 -0.50 31.82
CA GLU A 175 0.95 -1.53 30.95
C GLU A 175 -0.01 -2.45 31.70
N ASP A 176 -0.80 -3.21 30.93
CA ASP A 176 -1.72 -4.21 31.45
C ASP A 176 -0.96 -5.45 31.95
N GLU A 177 -1.30 -5.92 33.14
CA GLU A 177 -0.75 -7.15 33.72
C GLU A 177 -1.67 -8.32 33.35
N VAL A 178 -1.19 -9.22 32.48
CA VAL A 178 -1.97 -10.35 31.94
C VAL A 178 -1.59 -11.65 32.64
N HIS A 179 -2.58 -12.33 33.22
CA HIS A 179 -2.42 -13.58 33.95
C HIS A 179 -3.26 -14.70 33.33
N ILE A 180 -2.61 -15.81 32.96
CA ILE A 180 -3.31 -17.03 32.52
C ILE A 180 -3.74 -17.78 33.79
N LEU A 181 -5.00 -18.21 33.83
CA LEU A 181 -5.56 -19.00 34.94
C LEU A 181 -5.74 -20.47 34.56
N GLN A 182 -6.14 -20.75 33.31
CA GLN A 182 -6.32 -22.10 32.79
C GLN A 182 -6.18 -22.09 31.27
N LYS A 183 -5.78 -23.23 30.69
CA LYS A 183 -5.60 -23.41 29.24
C LYS A 183 -6.14 -24.76 28.78
N LEU A 184 -6.81 -24.79 27.64
CA LEU A 184 -7.15 -26.01 26.91
C LEU A 184 -6.82 -25.86 25.43
N ARG A 185 -6.76 -26.98 24.74
CA ARG A 185 -6.74 -27.10 23.28
C ARG A 185 -7.97 -27.87 22.82
N TRP A 186 -8.58 -27.46 21.72
CA TRP A 186 -9.63 -28.23 21.05
C TRP A 186 -9.40 -28.26 19.54
N GLU A 187 -9.83 -29.35 18.91
CA GLU A 187 -9.66 -29.62 17.48
C GLU A 187 -11.02 -29.94 16.84
N TYR A 188 -11.24 -29.57 15.59
CA TYR A 188 -12.48 -29.89 14.88
C TYR A 188 -12.20 -30.48 13.50
N ASP A 189 -12.70 -31.69 13.29
CA ASP A 189 -12.53 -32.50 12.09
C ASP A 189 -13.86 -32.81 11.42
N LEU A 190 -13.94 -32.53 10.11
CA LEU A 190 -15.13 -32.80 9.31
C LEU A 190 -14.72 -33.13 7.88
N HIS A 191 -15.27 -34.21 7.35
CA HIS A 191 -15.17 -34.56 5.95
C HIS A 191 -16.55 -34.84 5.35
N MET A 192 -16.81 -34.32 4.15
CA MET A 192 -18.03 -34.62 3.40
C MET A 192 -17.70 -35.13 2.00
N GLU A 193 -18.42 -36.16 1.58
CA GLU A 193 -18.43 -36.66 0.20
C GLU A 193 -19.65 -36.10 -0.53
N ILE A 194 -19.43 -35.48 -1.70
CA ILE A 194 -20.46 -34.89 -2.54
C ILE A 194 -20.48 -35.59 -3.91
N ASP A 195 -21.67 -35.99 -4.35
CA ASP A 195 -21.93 -36.43 -5.72
C ASP A 195 -22.61 -35.31 -6.51
N PRO A 196 -21.90 -34.65 -7.44
CA PRO A 196 -22.45 -33.52 -8.17
C PRO A 196 -23.56 -33.89 -9.15
N TYR A 197 -23.70 -35.18 -9.51
CA TYR A 197 -24.70 -35.65 -10.47
C TYR A 197 -26.06 -35.95 -9.82
N MET A 198 -26.13 -35.97 -8.49
CA MET A 198 -27.38 -36.13 -7.75
C MET A 198 -28.21 -34.82 -7.76
N PRO A 199 -29.55 -34.92 -7.65
CA PRO A 199 -30.41 -33.75 -7.52
C PRO A 199 -30.13 -32.99 -6.20
N VAL A 200 -30.45 -31.69 -6.20
CA VAL A 200 -30.38 -30.84 -5.01
C VAL A 200 -31.22 -31.48 -3.89
N GLY A 201 -30.65 -31.53 -2.69
CA GLY A 201 -31.14 -32.25 -1.52
C GLY A 201 -30.57 -33.66 -1.37
N GLN A 202 -29.82 -34.17 -2.35
CA GLN A 202 -29.19 -35.49 -2.32
C GLN A 202 -27.73 -35.49 -2.79
N LYS A 203 -27.13 -34.32 -3.02
CA LYS A 203 -25.74 -34.19 -3.47
C LYS A 203 -24.78 -34.61 -2.37
N VAL A 204 -25.02 -34.20 -1.12
CA VAL A 204 -24.22 -34.67 0.02
C VAL A 204 -24.52 -36.15 0.27
N ARG A 205 -23.50 -37.00 0.11
CA ARG A 205 -23.63 -38.46 0.21
C ARG A 205 -23.28 -38.97 1.60
N ARG A 206 -22.20 -38.42 2.18
CA ARG A 206 -21.69 -38.82 3.49
C ARG A 206 -21.13 -37.62 4.23
N ILE A 207 -21.30 -37.64 5.55
CA ILE A 207 -20.75 -36.66 6.48
C ILE A 207 -20.03 -37.46 7.57
N TYR A 208 -18.73 -37.22 7.68
CA TYR A 208 -17.85 -37.76 8.70
C TYR A 208 -17.54 -36.63 9.69
N ASP A 209 -18.26 -36.61 10.80
CA ASP A 209 -18.18 -35.58 11.85
C ASP A 209 -18.00 -36.30 13.20
N THR A 210 -16.77 -36.71 13.49
CA THR A 210 -16.45 -37.47 14.71
C THR A 210 -15.16 -36.93 15.30
N GLN A 211 -15.27 -36.37 16.50
CA GLN A 211 -14.20 -35.66 17.18
C GLN A 211 -13.49 -36.62 18.15
N ALA A 212 -12.41 -37.28 17.71
CA ALA A 212 -11.68 -38.27 18.51
C ALA A 212 -10.68 -37.58 19.46
N ASP A 213 -10.83 -37.74 20.79
CA ASP A 213 -9.95 -37.20 21.86
C ASP A 213 -9.40 -35.78 21.60
N SER A 214 -10.21 -34.94 20.95
CA SER A 214 -9.79 -33.68 20.34
C SER A 214 -9.70 -32.52 21.33
N ILE A 215 -10.20 -32.70 22.56
CA ILE A 215 -10.10 -31.74 23.65
C ILE A 215 -8.99 -32.18 24.61
N ALA A 216 -7.93 -31.38 24.71
CA ALA A 216 -6.82 -31.63 25.60
C ALA A 216 -6.66 -30.49 26.61
N MET A 217 -6.79 -30.83 27.90
CA MET A 217 -6.40 -29.91 28.98
C MET A 217 -4.88 -29.73 28.93
N CYS A 218 -4.44 -28.47 28.92
CA CYS A 218 -3.01 -28.17 28.91
C CYS A 218 -2.49 -28.00 30.33
N ASP A 219 -1.28 -28.49 30.61
CA ASP A 219 -0.63 -28.29 31.89
C ASP A 219 -0.44 -26.80 32.18
N PHE A 220 -0.72 -26.41 33.43
CA PHE A 220 -0.54 -25.06 33.89
C PHE A 220 0.95 -24.74 34.10
N ASN A 221 1.45 -23.74 33.39
CA ASN A 221 2.79 -23.20 33.60
C ASN A 221 2.71 -21.72 34.03
N PRO A 222 3.07 -21.38 35.29
CA PRO A 222 3.01 -20.01 35.80
C PRO A 222 3.89 -19.00 35.02
N SER A 223 4.94 -19.49 34.35
CA SER A 223 5.83 -18.65 33.55
C SER A 223 5.33 -18.43 32.12
N GLN A 224 4.25 -19.11 31.72
CA GLN A 224 3.70 -18.96 30.38
C GLN A 224 3.02 -17.60 30.22
N LYS A 225 3.45 -16.83 29.22
CA LYS A 225 2.77 -15.61 28.80
C LYS A 225 1.71 -15.92 27.75
N LEU A 226 0.65 -15.11 27.72
CA LEU A 226 -0.32 -15.17 26.64
C LEU A 226 0.36 -14.72 25.34
N PRO A 227 0.26 -15.49 24.23
CA PRO A 227 0.81 -15.07 22.95
C PRO A 227 0.28 -13.70 22.56
N ILE A 228 1.17 -12.81 22.10
CA ILE A 228 0.79 -11.43 21.75
C ILE A 228 -0.18 -11.40 20.56
N GLU A 229 -0.09 -12.41 19.69
CA GLU A 229 -0.95 -12.60 18.54
C GLU A 229 -2.37 -12.99 18.94
N ALA A 230 -2.54 -13.60 20.13
CA ALA A 230 -3.85 -13.87 20.72
C ALA A 230 -4.45 -12.62 21.38
N THR A 231 -3.72 -11.49 21.45
CA THR A 231 -4.21 -10.24 22.07
C THR A 231 -4.44 -9.09 21.11
N GLN A 232 -4.17 -9.29 19.83
CA GLN A 232 -4.20 -8.22 18.84
C GLN A 232 -4.90 -8.65 17.56
N ALA A 233 -5.32 -7.64 16.78
CA ALA A 233 -5.78 -7.83 15.42
C ALA A 233 -4.69 -8.43 14.51
N PRO A 234 -5.06 -9.07 13.38
CA PRO A 234 -6.43 -9.36 12.96
C PRO A 234 -7.03 -10.56 13.69
N HIS A 235 -8.36 -10.61 13.76
CA HIS A 235 -9.08 -11.79 14.19
C HIS A 235 -9.33 -12.76 13.01
N CYS A 236 -9.63 -14.03 13.30
CA CYS A 236 -9.77 -15.11 12.32
C CYS A 236 -10.63 -14.71 11.11
N ASN A 237 -11.88 -14.27 11.34
CA ASN A 237 -12.80 -13.92 10.26
C ASN A 237 -12.34 -12.74 9.38
N ALA A 238 -11.49 -11.84 9.90
CA ALA A 238 -10.92 -10.74 9.11
C ALA A 238 -9.63 -11.14 8.37
N ALA A 239 -8.88 -12.11 8.90
CA ALA A 239 -7.61 -12.56 8.32
C ALA A 239 -7.77 -13.64 7.23
N GLN A 240 -8.92 -14.34 7.18
CA GLN A 240 -9.15 -15.42 6.21
C GLN A 240 -9.28 -14.90 4.78
N SER A 241 -8.75 -15.69 3.85
CA SER A 241 -8.90 -15.52 2.41
C SER A 241 -9.27 -16.84 1.77
N LEU A 242 -10.10 -16.83 0.73
CA LEU A 242 -10.42 -18.02 -0.06
C LEU A 242 -9.62 -17.98 -1.35
N ILE A 243 -8.78 -19.00 -1.57
CA ILE A 243 -7.87 -19.05 -2.72
C ILE A 243 -8.12 -20.33 -3.50
N TRP A 244 -8.27 -20.17 -4.82
CA TRP A 244 -8.31 -21.26 -5.78
C TRP A 244 -6.89 -21.69 -6.17
N TYR A 245 -6.63 -22.99 -6.05
CA TYR A 245 -5.41 -23.65 -6.49
C TYR A 245 -5.74 -24.58 -7.65
N PRO A 246 -5.39 -24.22 -8.89
CA PRO A 246 -5.55 -25.11 -10.02
C PRO A 246 -4.62 -26.33 -9.87
N ARG A 247 -5.08 -27.49 -10.33
CA ARG A 247 -4.24 -28.70 -10.41
C ARG A 247 -3.17 -28.57 -11.49
N ASP A 248 -3.48 -27.84 -12.56
CA ASP A 248 -2.54 -27.49 -13.60
C ASP A 248 -1.54 -26.45 -13.08
N GLN A 249 -0.28 -26.88 -12.91
CA GLN A 249 0.82 -26.05 -12.41
C GLN A 249 1.19 -24.88 -13.34
N THR A 250 0.69 -24.86 -14.57
CA THR A 250 0.88 -23.73 -15.50
C THR A 250 -0.10 -22.58 -15.25
N ARG A 251 -1.12 -22.81 -14.42
CA ARG A 251 -2.10 -21.79 -14.03
C ARG A 251 -1.73 -21.21 -12.68
N HIS A 252 -1.91 -19.90 -12.52
CA HIS A 252 -1.69 -19.23 -11.25
C HIS A 252 -2.87 -19.45 -10.29
N SER A 253 -2.57 -19.45 -8.99
CA SER A 253 -3.60 -19.41 -7.96
C SER A 253 -4.40 -18.11 -8.05
N ARG A 254 -5.70 -18.18 -7.77
CA ARG A 254 -6.61 -17.04 -7.84
C ARG A 254 -7.24 -16.75 -6.49
N ILE A 255 -7.25 -15.48 -6.09
CA ILE A 255 -8.00 -15.03 -4.91
C ILE A 255 -9.48 -15.01 -5.29
N LEU A 256 -10.29 -15.81 -4.58
CA LEU A 256 -11.75 -15.84 -4.72
C LEU A 256 -12.40 -14.88 -3.72
N VAL A 257 -11.88 -14.85 -2.49
CA VAL A 257 -12.30 -13.92 -1.44
C VAL A 257 -11.05 -13.32 -0.80
N PRO A 258 -10.82 -12.00 -0.90
CA PRO A 258 -9.68 -11.35 -0.26
C PRO A 258 -9.91 -11.26 1.27
N PRO A 259 -8.83 -11.13 2.07
CA PRO A 259 -8.94 -10.88 3.50
C PRO A 259 -9.52 -9.49 3.77
N LYS A 260 -10.14 -9.28 4.94
CA LYS A 260 -10.55 -7.93 5.38
C LYS A 260 -9.40 -7.16 6.02
N GLN A 261 -8.47 -7.87 6.66
CA GLN A 261 -7.32 -7.29 7.35
C GLN A 261 -6.05 -8.07 6.99
N ILE A 262 -4.98 -7.34 6.66
CA ILE A 262 -3.65 -7.87 6.35
C ILE A 262 -2.63 -7.33 7.36
N ILE A 263 -1.56 -8.09 7.59
CA ILE A 263 -0.46 -7.70 8.51
C ILE A 263 0.82 -7.30 7.77
N VAL A 264 0.78 -7.29 6.44
CA VAL A 264 1.86 -6.91 5.53
C VAL A 264 1.25 -6.14 4.34
N PRO A 265 2.03 -5.35 3.59
CA PRO A 265 1.59 -4.77 2.33
C PRO A 265 1.07 -5.82 1.35
N TRP A 266 0.13 -5.43 0.48
CA TRP A 266 -0.60 -6.34 -0.41
C TRP A 266 0.32 -7.16 -1.32
N GLU A 267 1.42 -6.60 -1.80
CA GLU A 267 2.38 -7.25 -2.71
C GLU A 267 3.04 -8.42 -2.01
N LYS A 268 3.44 -8.19 -0.75
CA LYS A 268 4.02 -9.22 0.10
C LYS A 268 2.96 -10.27 0.42
N TRP A 269 1.73 -9.85 0.72
CA TRP A 269 0.62 -10.76 0.95
C TRP A 269 0.38 -11.68 -0.26
N VAL A 270 0.29 -11.13 -1.47
CA VAL A 270 0.10 -11.88 -2.72
C VAL A 270 1.27 -12.83 -2.95
N SER A 271 2.51 -12.37 -2.76
CA SER A 271 3.70 -13.20 -2.89
C SER A 271 3.71 -14.37 -1.91
N ASP A 272 3.36 -14.13 -0.64
CA ASP A 272 3.34 -15.15 0.41
C ASP A 272 2.19 -16.15 0.20
N MET A 273 1.04 -15.69 -0.32
CA MET A 273 -0.17 -16.51 -0.44
C MET A 273 -0.28 -17.27 -1.76
N LEU A 274 -0.07 -16.60 -2.88
CA LEU A 274 -0.22 -17.15 -4.23
C LEU A 274 1.10 -17.70 -4.78
N GLY A 275 2.19 -17.49 -4.05
CA GLY A 275 3.52 -17.71 -4.54
C GLY A 275 3.98 -16.55 -5.43
N PRO A 276 5.29 -16.36 -5.54
CA PRO A 276 5.87 -15.29 -6.34
C PRO A 276 5.64 -15.52 -7.85
N SER A 277 5.01 -14.55 -8.53
CA SER A 277 5.09 -14.51 -10.00
C SER A 277 6.51 -14.12 -10.39
N ALA A 278 7.21 -15.04 -11.05
CA ALA A 278 8.55 -14.84 -11.56
C ALA A 278 8.68 -13.61 -12.46
N ARG A 279 7.59 -13.15 -13.05
CA ARG A 279 7.62 -12.00 -13.95
C ARG A 279 7.30 -10.70 -13.23
N SER A 280 6.43 -10.70 -12.23
CA SER A 280 6.22 -9.53 -11.36
C SER A 280 7.45 -9.24 -10.49
N LEU A 281 8.11 -10.27 -9.96
CA LEU A 281 9.37 -10.12 -9.23
C LEU A 281 10.47 -9.54 -10.12
N LEU A 282 10.55 -9.99 -11.38
CA LEU A 282 11.54 -9.48 -12.32
C LEU A 282 11.29 -8.00 -12.66
N GLN A 283 10.03 -7.63 -12.95
CA GLN A 283 9.66 -6.25 -13.26
C GLN A 283 9.92 -5.31 -12.07
N MET A 284 9.59 -5.73 -10.85
CA MET A 284 9.88 -4.94 -9.65
C MET A 284 11.38 -4.82 -9.39
N ALA A 285 12.14 -5.89 -9.58
CA ALA A 285 13.60 -5.85 -9.47
C ALA A 285 14.22 -4.91 -10.51
N GLU A 286 13.76 -4.97 -11.76
CA GLU A 286 14.22 -4.07 -12.83
C GLU A 286 13.84 -2.61 -12.58
N PHE A 287 12.64 -2.35 -12.08
CA PHE A 287 12.22 -1.00 -11.70
C PHE A 287 13.10 -0.45 -10.58
N LEU A 288 13.27 -1.19 -9.50
CA LEU A 288 14.13 -0.83 -8.37
C LEU A 288 15.56 -0.51 -8.83
N TYR A 289 16.09 -1.35 -9.71
CA TYR A 289 17.40 -1.17 -10.31
C TYR A 289 17.48 0.13 -11.12
N ARG A 290 16.47 0.44 -11.95
CA ARG A 290 16.42 1.68 -12.75
C ARG A 290 16.27 2.92 -11.86
N THR A 291 15.59 2.80 -10.72
CA THR A 291 15.47 3.89 -9.73
C THR A 291 16.66 3.98 -8.77
N SER A 292 17.74 3.23 -9.03
CA SER A 292 18.95 3.18 -8.21
C SER A 292 18.76 2.65 -6.77
N ASP A 293 17.66 1.95 -6.50
CA ASP A 293 17.45 1.18 -5.26
C ASP A 293 18.00 -0.23 -5.49
N PHE A 294 19.33 -0.33 -5.53
CA PHE A 294 20.03 -1.57 -5.90
C PHE A 294 19.88 -2.66 -4.83
N GLU A 295 19.76 -2.29 -3.55
CA GLU A 295 19.57 -3.20 -2.43
C GLU A 295 18.17 -3.82 -2.47
N GLY A 296 17.14 -3.00 -2.70
CA GLY A 296 15.79 -3.47 -2.98
C GLY A 296 15.79 -4.38 -4.20
N ALA A 297 16.38 -3.94 -5.33
CA ALA A 297 16.46 -4.74 -6.55
C ALA A 297 17.11 -6.11 -6.31
N LEU A 298 18.21 -6.15 -5.56
CA LEU A 298 18.95 -7.35 -5.23
C LEU A 298 18.09 -8.36 -4.46
N VAL A 299 17.31 -7.91 -3.48
CA VAL A 299 16.38 -8.75 -2.73
C VAL A 299 15.36 -9.41 -3.67
N TYR A 300 14.76 -8.65 -4.58
CA TYR A 300 13.80 -9.18 -5.54
C TYR A 300 14.44 -10.12 -6.57
N PHE A 301 15.66 -9.82 -7.07
CA PHE A 301 16.37 -10.72 -7.97
C PHE A 301 16.77 -12.05 -7.30
N HIS A 302 17.23 -12.04 -6.05
CA HIS A 302 17.53 -13.26 -5.30
C HIS A 302 16.28 -14.09 -5.01
N ARG A 303 15.17 -13.45 -4.62
CA ARG A 303 13.88 -14.14 -4.46
C ARG A 303 13.49 -14.82 -5.76
N GLY A 304 13.54 -14.10 -6.88
CA GLY A 304 13.31 -14.64 -8.22
C GLY A 304 14.19 -15.85 -8.58
N LYS A 305 15.48 -15.79 -8.23
CA LYS A 305 16.45 -16.88 -8.45
C LYS A 305 16.18 -18.09 -7.55
N GLN A 306 15.65 -17.94 -6.33
CA GLN A 306 15.25 -19.08 -5.49
C GLN A 306 14.08 -19.86 -6.10
N ILE A 307 13.16 -19.16 -6.77
CA ILE A 307 11.95 -19.76 -7.37
C ILE A 307 12.26 -20.35 -8.75
N HIS A 308 13.09 -19.65 -9.52
CA HIS A 308 13.59 -20.12 -10.82
C HIS A 308 15.13 -20.12 -10.83
N PRO A 309 15.77 -21.15 -10.25
CA PRO A 309 17.23 -21.27 -10.18
C PRO A 309 17.93 -21.13 -11.53
N ASN A 310 17.26 -21.57 -12.60
CA ASN A 310 17.80 -21.58 -13.96
C ASN A 310 17.48 -20.30 -14.77
N SER A 311 16.83 -19.29 -14.18
CA SER A 311 16.48 -18.06 -14.91
C SER A 311 17.71 -17.15 -15.11
N ARG A 312 18.11 -16.99 -16.37
CA ARG A 312 19.22 -16.10 -16.75
C ARG A 312 18.96 -14.63 -16.41
N ALA A 313 17.70 -14.18 -16.49
CA ALA A 313 17.33 -12.80 -16.18
C ALA A 313 17.54 -12.47 -14.70
N PHE A 314 17.10 -13.36 -13.81
CA PHE A 314 17.34 -13.23 -12.37
C PHE A 314 18.81 -13.36 -12.00
N GLY A 315 19.50 -14.35 -12.57
CA GLY A 315 20.95 -14.52 -12.36
C GLY A 315 21.75 -13.29 -12.78
N LEU A 316 21.42 -12.69 -13.92
CA LEU A 316 22.07 -11.46 -14.40
C LEU A 316 21.72 -10.25 -13.53
N GLY A 317 20.46 -10.13 -13.09
CA GLY A 317 20.02 -9.05 -12.21
C GLY A 317 20.73 -9.05 -10.86
N VAL A 318 20.94 -10.22 -10.25
CA VAL A 318 21.76 -10.36 -9.03
C VAL A 318 23.15 -9.79 -9.25
N VAL A 319 23.86 -10.26 -10.28
CA VAL A 319 25.24 -9.81 -10.56
C VAL A 319 25.29 -8.30 -10.82
N LYS A 320 24.33 -7.77 -11.59
CA LYS A 320 24.26 -6.33 -11.88
C LYS A 320 23.99 -5.50 -10.62
N SER A 321 23.06 -5.92 -9.78
CA SER A 321 22.76 -5.21 -8.53
C SER A 321 23.93 -5.27 -7.55
N GLU A 322 24.57 -6.44 -7.40
CA GLU A 322 25.80 -6.58 -6.59
C GLU A 322 26.92 -5.67 -7.10
N ASP A 323 27.16 -5.66 -8.41
CA ASP A 323 28.19 -4.83 -9.04
C ASP A 323 27.89 -3.32 -8.87
N ALA A 324 26.62 -2.92 -9.03
CA ALA A 324 26.18 -1.55 -8.80
C ALA A 324 26.35 -1.12 -7.34
N ILE A 325 25.99 -1.98 -6.38
CA ILE A 325 26.20 -1.75 -4.94
C ILE A 325 27.70 -1.65 -4.64
N ASN A 326 28.50 -2.58 -5.16
CA ASN A 326 29.95 -2.61 -4.95
C ASN A 326 30.65 -1.39 -5.56
N THR A 327 30.17 -0.89 -6.69
CA THR A 327 30.67 0.32 -7.34
C THR A 327 30.32 1.57 -6.55
N LEU A 328 29.11 1.64 -5.97
CA LEU A 328 28.66 2.75 -5.11
C LEU A 328 29.40 2.84 -3.77
N ILE A 329 29.75 1.68 -3.20
CA ILE A 329 30.43 1.59 -1.90
C ILE A 329 31.93 1.91 -2.02
N GLY A 330 32.53 1.79 -3.22
CA GLY A 330 33.92 2.12 -3.47
C GLY A 330 34.92 1.14 -2.84
N GLY A 331 36.07 0.95 -3.51
CA GLY A 331 37.10 -0.01 -3.08
C GLY A 331 37.69 0.24 -1.69
N HIS A 332 37.51 1.43 -1.11
CA HIS A 332 38.03 1.81 0.20
C HIS A 332 37.26 1.19 1.37
N LEU A 333 35.95 0.91 1.21
CA LEU A 333 35.14 0.24 2.24
C LEU A 333 35.35 -1.29 2.27
N ARG A 334 35.92 -1.85 1.19
CA ARG A 334 36.20 -3.29 1.01
C ARG A 334 37.14 -3.87 2.08
N SER A 335 38.06 -3.08 2.61
CA SER A 335 39.03 -3.50 3.63
C SER A 335 38.40 -3.62 5.03
N ARG A 336 37.47 -2.72 5.40
CA ARG A 336 36.79 -2.76 6.70
C ARG A 336 35.65 -3.78 6.75
N PHE A 337 34.89 -3.96 5.66
CA PHE A 337 33.75 -4.89 5.63
C PHE A 337 34.15 -6.37 5.68
N ASN A 338 35.28 -6.74 5.07
CA ASN A 338 35.81 -8.11 5.13
C ASN A 338 36.30 -8.51 6.54
N SER A 339 36.58 -7.54 7.42
CA SER A 339 36.94 -7.81 8.82
C SER A 339 35.74 -8.23 9.67
N PHE A 340 34.51 -7.88 9.27
CA PHE A 340 33.31 -8.11 10.08
C PHE A 340 32.59 -9.45 9.81
N TYR A 341 32.84 -10.09 8.65
CA TYR A 341 32.22 -11.37 8.27
C TYR A 341 33.22 -12.52 8.04
N GLY A 342 34.52 -12.31 8.32
CA GLY A 342 35.60 -13.25 8.01
C GLY A 342 35.78 -14.44 8.96
N THR A 343 34.90 -14.68 9.95
CA THR A 343 35.01 -15.80 10.89
C THR A 343 33.91 -16.84 10.73
N ILE A 344 33.76 -17.39 9.52
CA ILE A 344 33.30 -18.76 9.30
C ILE A 344 34.20 -19.39 8.22
N GLN A 345 35.21 -20.13 8.70
CA GLN A 345 36.03 -21.17 8.08
C GLN A 345 36.08 -21.27 6.53
N ASP A 346 37.26 -21.16 5.93
CA ASP A 346 38.13 -22.34 5.79
C ASP A 346 39.57 -22.02 5.34
N ASN A 347 40.48 -22.86 5.81
CA ASN A 347 41.92 -22.85 5.59
C ASN A 347 42.32 -23.30 4.18
N SER A 348 43.18 -22.55 3.48
CA SER A 348 44.23 -23.10 2.61
C SER A 348 45.22 -22.01 2.14
N THR A 349 46.35 -21.93 2.85
CA THR A 349 47.75 -21.77 2.38
C THR A 349 48.12 -20.91 1.16
N HIS A 350 49.02 -19.94 1.44
CA HIS A 350 50.21 -19.47 0.67
C HIS A 350 49.95 -18.64 -0.61
N LEU A 351 50.61 -17.52 -0.91
CA LEU A 351 51.89 -16.89 -0.50
C LEU A 351 51.87 -15.38 -0.79
N GLU A 352 52.73 -14.66 -0.07
CA GLU A 352 53.00 -13.21 -0.04
C GLU A 352 53.54 -12.62 -1.36
N ILE A 353 53.45 -11.29 -1.53
CA ILE A 353 54.59 -10.40 -1.84
C ILE A 353 54.24 -8.95 -1.46
N GLN A 354 55.19 -8.33 -0.77
CA GLN A 354 55.26 -6.96 -0.24
C GLN A 354 55.68 -5.94 -1.31
N THR A 355 55.34 -4.66 -1.08
CA THR A 355 56.25 -3.46 -1.14
C THR A 355 55.39 -2.22 -0.82
N ASN A 356 55.56 -1.54 0.34
CA ASN A 356 56.43 -0.37 0.59
C ASN A 356 56.20 0.76 -0.46
N GLU A 357 55.94 2.03 -0.14
CA GLU A 357 56.58 2.88 0.88
C GLU A 357 55.82 4.24 1.04
N SER A 358 55.95 4.84 2.24
CA SER A 358 56.00 6.27 2.66
C SER A 358 55.58 7.43 1.72
N SER A 359 55.00 8.54 2.19
CA SER A 359 55.56 9.44 3.22
C SER A 359 54.56 10.49 3.76
N SER A 360 54.72 10.76 5.06
CA SER A 360 54.18 11.82 5.92
C SER A 360 54.44 13.27 5.46
N GLN A 361 53.57 14.20 5.88
CA GLN A 361 53.97 15.37 6.69
C GLN A 361 52.76 16.09 7.31
N ALA A 362 52.87 16.38 8.61
CA ALA A 362 51.99 17.23 9.40
C ALA A 362 52.74 18.51 9.77
N GLN A 363 52.06 19.66 9.82
CA GLN A 363 52.44 20.80 10.67
C GLN A 363 51.22 21.62 11.13
N ASP A 364 51.33 22.04 12.39
CA ASP A 364 50.43 22.82 13.24
C ASP A 364 50.15 24.27 12.78
N SER A 365 49.01 24.83 13.20
CA SER A 365 48.96 26.01 14.11
C SER A 365 47.52 26.49 14.43
N SER A 366 47.42 27.15 15.58
CA SER A 366 46.28 27.48 16.46
C SER A 366 45.30 28.57 15.96
N PRO A 367 44.17 28.80 16.66
CA PRO A 367 42.92 29.30 16.08
C PRO A 367 42.69 30.80 16.30
N GLU A 368 42.10 31.49 15.33
CA GLU A 368 41.52 32.81 15.59
C GLU A 368 40.31 33.15 14.70
N THR A 369 39.32 33.72 15.38
CA THR A 369 38.25 34.62 14.92
C THR A 369 36.97 34.03 14.32
N ALA A 370 35.93 34.13 15.16
CA ALA A 370 34.52 34.14 14.80
C ALA A 370 34.24 35.03 13.57
N LYS A 371 33.80 34.41 12.47
CA LYS A 371 33.25 35.11 11.30
C LYS A 371 31.79 34.73 11.07
N ASN A 372 30.93 35.69 11.40
CA ASN A 372 29.62 36.02 10.81
C ASN A 372 28.83 34.90 10.07
N PHE A 373 27.96 34.21 10.82
CA PHE A 373 26.97 33.24 10.31
C PHE A 373 25.70 33.86 9.68
N LYS A 374 25.76 35.04 9.07
CA LYS A 374 24.55 35.67 8.47
C LYS A 374 24.37 35.39 6.97
N TYR A 375 25.43 35.01 6.26
CA TYR A 375 25.40 34.69 4.83
C TYR A 375 25.23 33.20 4.47
N PRO A 376 25.64 32.19 5.29
CA PRO A 376 25.43 30.78 4.96
C PRO A 376 23.96 30.32 5.02
N LYS A 377 23.12 31.03 5.79
CA LYS A 377 21.70 30.68 6.02
C LYS A 377 20.83 30.84 4.78
N SER A 378 21.17 31.78 3.87
CA SER A 378 20.38 32.01 2.65
C SER A 378 20.74 31.05 1.52
N LEU A 379 21.97 30.52 1.49
CA LEU A 379 22.42 29.59 0.45
C LEU A 379 22.07 28.12 0.76
N MET A 380 22.07 27.71 2.04
CA MET A 380 21.99 26.29 2.42
C MET A 380 20.60 25.78 2.84
N GLY A 381 19.58 26.65 2.90
CA GLY A 381 18.19 26.24 3.17
C GLY A 381 18.03 25.29 4.38
N GLN A 382 17.24 24.22 4.22
CA GLN A 382 16.95 23.23 5.28
C GLN A 382 18.18 22.44 5.74
N SER A 383 19.22 22.32 4.90
CA SER A 383 20.45 21.59 5.21
C SER A 383 21.30 22.27 6.30
N PHE A 384 21.11 23.57 6.52
CA PHE A 384 21.76 24.31 7.61
C PHE A 384 21.34 23.81 9.00
N ALA A 385 20.10 23.34 9.14
CA ALA A 385 19.61 22.75 10.39
C ALA A 385 20.30 21.42 10.70
N SER A 386 20.52 20.59 9.67
CA SER A 386 21.23 19.31 9.79
C SER A 386 22.71 19.51 10.13
N VAL A 387 23.40 20.46 9.48
CA VAL A 387 24.79 20.82 9.82
C VAL A 387 24.88 21.23 11.28
N ARG A 388 24.00 22.13 11.73
CA ARG A 388 23.98 22.60 13.13
C ARG A 388 23.65 21.47 14.11
N HIS A 389 22.78 20.54 13.73
CA HIS A 389 22.46 19.36 14.53
C HIS A 389 23.66 18.43 14.67
N PHE A 390 24.37 18.14 13.58
CA PHE A 390 25.57 17.32 13.57
C PHE A 390 26.76 17.98 14.28
N THR A 391 26.89 19.31 14.17
CA THR A 391 27.93 20.05 14.94
C THR A 391 27.65 19.96 16.44
N LYS A 392 26.37 20.03 16.83
CA LYS A 392 25.93 19.90 18.23
C LYS A 392 26.11 18.47 18.74
N LEU A 393 25.80 17.46 17.92
CA LEU A 393 26.02 16.04 18.20
C LEU A 393 27.51 15.71 18.39
N ALA A 394 28.38 16.26 17.54
CA ALA A 394 29.83 16.09 17.64
C ALA A 394 30.42 16.72 18.92
N GLN A 395 29.86 17.83 19.39
CA GLN A 395 30.24 18.48 20.67
C GLN A 395 29.70 17.72 21.88
N GLU A 396 28.48 17.17 21.81
CA GLU A 396 27.83 16.40 22.88
C GLU A 396 28.45 14.99 23.04
N GLU A 397 28.92 14.34 21.97
CA GLU A 397 29.60 13.04 22.04
C GLU A 397 30.97 13.08 22.73
N GLY A 398 31.64 14.23 22.77
CA GLY A 398 32.85 14.42 23.58
C GLY A 398 32.63 14.10 25.07
N HIS A 399 31.40 14.22 25.56
CA HIS A 399 31.03 13.85 26.93
C HIS A 399 30.80 12.34 27.15
N TYR A 400 30.59 11.55 26.10
CA TYR A 400 30.17 10.14 26.19
C TYR A 400 31.23 9.13 25.70
N GLU A 401 32.46 9.58 25.41
CA GLU A 401 33.60 8.72 24.97
C GLU A 401 33.90 7.53 25.90
N LYS A 402 33.53 7.60 27.18
CA LYS A 402 33.70 6.49 28.13
C LYS A 402 32.60 5.41 28.07
N TYR A 403 31.47 5.67 27.41
CA TYR A 403 30.26 4.82 27.49
C TYR A 403 29.86 4.15 26.17
N LEU A 404 30.39 4.61 25.03
CA LEU A 404 30.03 4.10 23.70
C LEU A 404 31.26 3.52 22.98
N LYS A 405 31.25 2.22 22.66
CA LYS A 405 32.38 1.49 22.02
C LYS A 405 32.71 1.97 20.59
N ASN A 406 31.79 2.66 19.91
CA ASN A 406 31.91 3.03 18.50
C ASN A 406 31.99 4.57 18.29
N SER A 407 32.29 5.35 19.33
CA SER A 407 32.26 6.83 19.26
C SER A 407 33.25 7.41 18.25
N LYS A 408 34.34 6.69 17.96
CA LYS A 408 35.37 7.14 17.02
C LYS A 408 34.92 7.01 15.56
N GLU A 409 34.19 5.96 15.22
CA GLU A 409 33.66 5.71 13.87
C GLU A 409 32.52 6.66 13.52
N ILE A 410 31.66 6.97 14.49
CA ILE A 410 30.58 7.95 14.33
C ILE A 410 31.17 9.35 14.11
N ARG A 411 32.25 9.71 14.82
CA ARG A 411 32.94 10.98 14.63
C ARG A 411 33.65 11.09 13.27
N GLU A 412 34.24 9.99 12.79
CA GLU A 412 34.81 9.92 11.43
C GLU A 412 33.72 10.15 10.36
N LEU A 413 32.57 9.50 10.49
CA LEU A 413 31.40 9.70 9.61
C LEU A 413 30.84 11.14 9.67
N LEU A 414 30.77 11.73 10.86
CA LEU A 414 30.32 13.13 11.02
C LEU A 414 31.28 14.12 10.37
N ASN A 415 32.60 13.86 10.44
CA ASN A 415 33.60 14.68 9.76
C ASN A 415 33.55 14.53 8.24
N GLU A 416 33.31 13.32 7.72
CA GLU A 416 33.11 13.09 6.28
C GLU A 416 31.87 13.84 5.76
N ILE A 417 30.75 13.79 6.50
CA ILE A 417 29.52 14.53 6.17
C ILE A 417 29.77 16.05 6.21
N TYR A 418 30.57 16.53 7.17
CA TYR A 418 30.93 17.94 7.26
C TYR A 418 31.78 18.38 6.06
N GLN A 419 32.86 17.66 5.74
CA GLN A 419 33.73 17.96 4.60
C GLN A 419 32.98 17.88 3.26
N TYR A 420 32.06 16.93 3.11
CA TYR A 420 31.21 16.83 1.93
C TYR A 420 30.28 18.05 1.75
N LEU A 421 29.71 18.56 2.85
CA LEU A 421 28.83 19.73 2.83
C LEU A 421 29.60 21.05 2.65
N GLU A 422 30.80 21.15 3.22
CA GLU A 422 31.72 22.28 3.03
C GLU A 422 32.23 22.35 1.59
N GLY A 423 32.71 21.23 1.03
CA GLY A 423 33.16 21.15 -0.37
C GLY A 423 32.04 21.43 -1.39
N ARG A 424 30.79 21.04 -1.07
CA ARG A 424 29.63 21.48 -1.88
C ARG A 424 29.39 22.98 -1.75
N SER A 425 29.55 23.59 -0.58
CA SER A 425 29.32 25.03 -0.39
C SER A 425 30.26 25.91 -1.23
N GLU A 426 31.51 25.47 -1.40
CA GLU A 426 32.50 26.15 -2.28
C GLU A 426 32.15 25.99 -3.77
N PHE A 427 31.60 24.84 -4.18
CA PHE A 427 31.09 24.61 -5.53
C PHE A 427 29.94 25.57 -5.90
N TRP A 428 29.02 25.85 -4.96
CA TRP A 428 27.93 26.82 -5.17
C TRP A 428 28.40 28.28 -5.16
N GLN A 429 29.48 28.62 -4.46
CA GLN A 429 30.09 29.95 -4.51
C GLN A 429 30.71 30.29 -5.88
N GLN A 430 31.16 29.27 -6.62
CA GLN A 430 31.81 29.46 -7.92
C GLN A 430 30.84 29.76 -9.08
N GLN A 431 29.53 29.51 -8.93
CA GLN A 431 28.53 29.81 -9.96
C GLN A 431 27.92 31.22 -9.89
N ASP A 432 28.06 31.95 -8.76
CA ASP A 432 27.38 33.23 -8.52
C ASP A 432 28.32 34.46 -8.55
N ALA A 433 29.34 34.44 -9.40
CA ALA A 433 30.28 35.56 -9.58
C ALA A 433 29.76 36.69 -10.49
N THR A 434 28.47 36.72 -10.81
CA THR A 434 27.81 37.84 -11.49
C THR A 434 26.60 38.27 -10.67
N LEU A 435 26.81 39.24 -9.77
CA LEU A 435 25.85 40.31 -9.35
C LEU A 435 26.15 40.79 -7.91
N VAL A 436 27.04 41.78 -7.79
CA VAL A 436 27.23 42.65 -6.61
C VAL A 436 27.52 44.04 -7.23
N ASN A 437 26.78 45.13 -7.01
CA ASN A 437 26.56 45.88 -5.76
C ASN A 437 25.60 47.10 -5.99
N PRO A 438 25.37 48.07 -5.07
CA PRO A 438 24.02 48.36 -4.55
C PRO A 438 23.54 49.84 -4.66
N LYS A 439 22.27 50.02 -4.29
CA LYS A 439 21.44 51.22 -4.01
C LYS A 439 22.12 52.59 -3.81
N LYS A 440 21.51 53.64 -4.42
CA LYS A 440 21.17 55.00 -3.89
C LYS A 440 20.51 55.80 -5.03
N ARG A 441 19.62 56.78 -4.91
CA ARG A 441 18.77 57.43 -3.88
C ARG A 441 17.83 58.38 -4.69
N CYS A 442 16.65 58.70 -4.13
CA CYS A 442 15.55 59.49 -4.72
C CYS A 442 15.90 60.76 -5.51
N GLU A 443 15.04 61.12 -6.48
CA GLU A 443 14.57 62.49 -6.73
C GLU A 443 13.09 62.54 -7.18
N ARG A 444 12.38 63.58 -6.73
CA ARG A 444 10.97 63.93 -7.03
C ARG A 444 10.90 64.82 -8.28
N LYS A 445 9.82 64.73 -9.08
CA LYS A 445 9.05 65.90 -9.58
C LYS A 445 7.75 65.53 -10.34
N ALA A 446 6.64 65.85 -9.68
CA ALA A 446 5.44 66.56 -10.13
C ALA A 446 4.64 66.21 -11.41
N LYS A 447 3.39 65.80 -11.12
CA LYS A 447 2.07 66.23 -11.68
C LYS A 447 1.62 65.72 -13.06
N ARG A 448 0.52 64.96 -13.04
CA ARG A 448 -0.85 65.48 -13.25
C ARG A 448 -1.89 64.62 -12.54
N LYS A 449 -2.89 65.28 -11.94
CA LYS A 449 -3.96 64.71 -11.12
C LYS A 449 -4.97 63.95 -12.00
N THR A 450 -5.09 62.66 -11.76
CA THR A 450 -6.38 61.96 -11.65
C THR A 450 -6.59 61.73 -10.16
N ASP A 451 -7.79 61.98 -9.62
CA ASP A 451 -8.02 62.06 -8.18
C ASP A 451 -7.59 60.77 -7.46
N LEU A 452 -6.80 60.91 -6.38
CA LEU A 452 -6.34 59.79 -5.53
C LEU A 452 -7.50 59.02 -4.90
N THR A 453 -8.64 59.69 -4.69
CA THR A 453 -9.90 59.13 -4.20
C THR A 453 -10.52 58.18 -5.23
N ASP A 454 -10.52 58.53 -6.51
CA ASP A 454 -11.09 57.67 -7.57
C ASP A 454 -10.27 56.38 -7.76
N GLN A 455 -8.95 56.45 -7.65
CA GLN A 455 -8.08 55.27 -7.75
C GLN A 455 -8.26 54.31 -6.57
N LEU A 456 -8.46 54.83 -5.35
CA LEU A 456 -8.68 54.01 -4.17
C LEU A 456 -10.04 53.28 -4.24
N ASP A 457 -11.08 53.96 -4.71
CA ASP A 457 -12.41 53.37 -4.91
C ASP A 457 -12.39 52.27 -5.98
N ILE A 458 -11.65 52.46 -7.08
CA ILE A 458 -11.48 51.42 -8.11
C ILE A 458 -10.71 50.21 -7.56
N LEU A 459 -9.64 50.42 -6.78
CA LEU A 459 -8.89 49.32 -6.17
C LEU A 459 -9.72 48.53 -5.15
N GLN A 460 -10.54 49.21 -4.33
CA GLN A 460 -11.49 48.55 -3.44
C GLN A 460 -12.54 47.75 -4.22
N ARG A 461 -13.04 48.29 -5.32
CA ARG A 461 -13.97 47.59 -6.20
C ARG A 461 -13.34 46.37 -6.87
N ILE A 462 -12.08 46.43 -7.27
CA ILE A 462 -11.34 45.28 -7.82
C ILE A 462 -11.18 44.18 -6.78
N ALA A 463 -10.79 44.53 -5.56
CA ALA A 463 -10.66 43.57 -4.46
C ALA A 463 -12.01 42.89 -4.15
N GLN A 464 -13.10 43.67 -4.12
CA GLN A 464 -14.45 43.13 -3.94
C GLN A 464 -14.85 42.20 -5.08
N LEU A 465 -14.60 42.57 -6.34
CA LEU A 465 -14.92 41.72 -7.49
C LEU A 465 -14.12 40.41 -7.50
N LEU A 466 -12.84 40.42 -7.11
CA LEU A 466 -12.04 39.20 -6.98
C LEU A 466 -12.65 38.26 -5.93
N GLN A 467 -13.11 38.81 -4.80
CA GLN A 467 -13.80 38.05 -3.76
C GLN A 467 -15.14 37.49 -4.26
N ASP A 468 -15.97 38.34 -4.88
CA ASP A 468 -17.28 37.94 -5.42
C ASP A 468 -17.13 36.84 -6.48
N ILE A 469 -16.13 36.93 -7.35
CA ILE A 469 -15.83 35.87 -8.34
C ILE A 469 -15.51 34.56 -7.63
N SER A 470 -14.65 34.59 -6.61
CA SER A 470 -14.27 33.41 -5.85
C SER A 470 -15.48 32.78 -5.14
N ASP A 471 -16.31 33.58 -4.50
CA ASP A 471 -17.50 33.13 -3.77
C ASP A 471 -18.52 32.47 -4.72
N VAL A 472 -18.78 33.12 -5.85
CA VAL A 472 -19.68 32.60 -6.89
C VAL A 472 -19.16 31.30 -7.51
N GLN A 473 -17.84 31.15 -7.67
CA GLN A 473 -17.25 29.88 -8.11
C GLN A 473 -17.36 28.77 -7.07
N CYS A 474 -17.25 29.09 -5.78
CA CYS A 474 -17.51 28.14 -4.69
C CYS A 474 -18.98 27.67 -4.70
N GLU A 475 -19.91 28.57 -5.02
CA GLU A 475 -21.34 28.25 -5.24
C GLU A 475 -21.61 27.50 -6.55
N SER A 476 -20.58 27.25 -7.37
CA SER A 476 -20.65 26.56 -8.67
C SER A 476 -21.46 27.30 -9.75
N ASP A 477 -21.66 28.61 -9.61
CA ASP A 477 -22.34 29.44 -10.63
C ASP A 477 -21.33 30.09 -11.58
N TYR A 478 -20.80 29.27 -12.48
CA TYR A 478 -19.71 29.65 -13.38
C TYR A 478 -20.12 30.68 -14.46
N GLU A 479 -21.40 30.80 -14.78
CA GLU A 479 -21.90 31.82 -15.72
C GLU A 479 -21.84 33.22 -15.09
N LYS A 480 -22.29 33.36 -13.84
CA LYS A 480 -22.13 34.61 -13.09
C LYS A 480 -20.66 34.96 -12.86
N ALA A 481 -19.82 33.96 -12.57
CA ALA A 481 -18.38 34.18 -12.43
C ALA A 481 -17.76 34.78 -13.71
N LEU A 482 -18.15 34.33 -14.90
CA LEU A 482 -17.69 34.91 -16.17
C LEU A 482 -18.17 36.35 -16.40
N CYS A 483 -19.41 36.66 -15.99
CA CYS A 483 -19.94 38.02 -16.03
C CYS A 483 -19.12 38.96 -15.14
N LEU A 484 -18.80 38.53 -13.91
CA LEU A 484 -17.96 39.28 -12.97
C LEU A 484 -16.51 39.41 -13.46
N CYS A 485 -15.93 38.36 -14.05
CA CYS A 485 -14.61 38.42 -14.69
C CYS A 485 -14.58 39.46 -15.83
N SER A 486 -15.64 39.52 -16.64
CA SER A 486 -15.77 40.49 -17.73
C SER A 486 -15.87 41.94 -17.21
N ALA A 487 -16.58 42.14 -16.10
CA ALA A 487 -16.64 43.44 -15.42
C ALA A 487 -15.26 43.86 -14.89
N LEU A 488 -14.57 42.94 -14.18
CA LEU A 488 -13.23 43.18 -13.66
C LEU A 488 -12.22 43.48 -14.79
N ARG A 489 -12.31 42.78 -15.92
CA ARG A 489 -11.47 43.06 -17.10
C ARG A 489 -11.67 44.46 -17.66
N ASN A 490 -12.90 44.98 -17.63
CA ASN A 490 -13.19 46.35 -18.08
C ASN A 490 -12.66 47.39 -17.09
N ASP A 491 -12.76 47.12 -15.78
CA ASP A 491 -12.21 47.99 -14.73
C ASP A 491 -10.68 48.06 -14.81
N LEU A 492 -10.02 46.92 -15.06
CA LEU A 492 -8.56 46.86 -15.26
C LEU A 492 -8.08 47.61 -16.51
N LYS A 493 -8.91 47.73 -17.57
CA LYS A 493 -8.57 48.54 -18.74
C LYS A 493 -8.60 50.05 -18.46
N GLN A 494 -9.36 50.47 -17.46
CA GLN A 494 -9.46 51.88 -17.06
C GLN A 494 -8.29 52.32 -16.18
N LEU A 495 -7.63 51.37 -15.51
CA LEU A 495 -6.38 51.60 -14.79
C LEU A 495 -5.19 51.48 -15.74
N ASN A 496 -4.32 52.49 -15.78
CA ASN A 496 -3.03 52.37 -16.46
C ASN A 496 -2.18 51.28 -15.79
N SER A 497 -1.42 50.52 -16.57
CA SER A 497 -0.60 49.35 -16.17
C SER A 497 0.58 49.63 -15.23
N ASP A 498 0.51 50.68 -14.41
CA ASP A 498 1.63 51.28 -13.67
C ASP A 498 1.69 50.88 -12.19
N PHE A 499 1.02 49.79 -11.77
CA PHE A 499 1.13 49.28 -10.39
C PHE A 499 1.73 47.88 -10.30
N PRO A 500 2.52 47.57 -9.24
CA PRO A 500 3.30 46.34 -9.14
C PRO A 500 2.48 45.04 -9.26
N GLU A 501 1.26 45.04 -8.73
CA GLU A 501 0.37 43.87 -8.64
C GLU A 501 -0.49 43.67 -9.90
N PHE A 502 -0.40 44.56 -10.90
CA PHE A 502 -1.29 44.53 -12.08
C PHE A 502 -1.24 43.19 -12.82
N ASN A 503 -0.03 42.65 -13.02
CA ASN A 503 0.17 41.36 -13.68
C ASN A 503 -0.29 40.18 -12.83
N GLU A 504 -0.25 40.30 -11.50
CA GLU A 504 -0.75 39.28 -10.57
C GLU A 504 -2.28 39.18 -10.67
N ILE A 505 -2.97 40.32 -10.57
CA ILE A 505 -4.43 40.40 -10.72
C ILE A 505 -4.87 39.91 -12.11
N LEU A 506 -4.11 40.26 -13.16
CA LEU A 506 -4.41 39.80 -14.51
C LEU A 506 -4.21 38.29 -14.68
N ALA A 507 -3.18 37.71 -14.05
CA ALA A 507 -2.98 36.26 -14.03
C ALA A 507 -4.13 35.55 -13.31
N ASP A 508 -4.57 36.07 -12.17
CA ASP A 508 -5.69 35.53 -11.40
C ASP A 508 -7.01 35.62 -12.17
N LEU A 509 -7.29 36.76 -12.82
CA LEU A 509 -8.45 36.92 -13.69
C LEU A 509 -8.48 35.86 -14.81
N ASN A 510 -7.35 35.60 -15.47
CA ASN A 510 -7.26 34.53 -16.47
C ASN A 510 -7.45 33.14 -15.85
N ALA A 511 -6.98 32.92 -14.62
CA ALA A 511 -7.23 31.68 -13.88
C ALA A 511 -8.73 31.48 -13.60
N PHE A 512 -9.40 32.52 -13.11
CA PHE A 512 -10.84 32.51 -12.84
C PHE A 512 -11.68 32.21 -14.08
N GLU A 513 -11.40 32.89 -15.19
CA GLU A 513 -12.07 32.63 -16.46
C GLU A 513 -11.83 31.20 -16.94
N GLY A 514 -10.58 30.73 -16.86
CA GLY A 514 -10.23 29.37 -17.25
C GLY A 514 -10.96 28.31 -16.42
N VAL A 515 -11.05 28.51 -15.11
CA VAL A 515 -11.80 27.65 -14.17
C VAL A 515 -13.28 27.62 -14.58
N ALA A 516 -13.90 28.77 -14.78
CA ALA A 516 -15.32 28.86 -15.13
C ALA A 516 -15.61 28.18 -16.49
N TYR A 517 -14.82 28.47 -17.52
CA TYR A 517 -14.95 27.81 -18.82
C TYR A 517 -14.73 26.29 -18.73
N PHE A 518 -13.78 25.83 -17.91
CA PHE A 518 -13.52 24.40 -17.72
C PHE A 518 -14.74 23.68 -17.13
N HIS A 519 -15.39 24.27 -16.13
CA HIS A 519 -16.59 23.71 -15.51
C HIS A 519 -17.81 23.75 -16.42
N LEU A 520 -17.94 24.78 -17.25
CA LEU A 520 -18.95 24.87 -18.31
C LEU A 520 -18.66 23.93 -19.51
N ARG A 521 -17.62 23.09 -19.42
CA ARG A 521 -17.16 22.16 -20.47
C ARG A 521 -16.70 22.85 -21.76
N ASN A 522 -16.44 24.15 -21.73
CA ASN A 522 -15.84 24.88 -22.83
C ASN A 522 -14.30 24.83 -22.71
N PHE A 523 -13.73 23.67 -23.03
CA PHE A 523 -12.31 23.40 -22.81
C PHE A 523 -11.38 24.22 -23.71
N GLU A 524 -11.86 24.67 -24.87
CA GLU A 524 -11.06 25.52 -25.78
C GLU A 524 -10.85 26.92 -25.21
N GLU A 525 -11.89 27.55 -24.68
CA GLU A 525 -11.76 28.86 -24.03
C GLU A 525 -10.99 28.74 -22.70
N ALA A 526 -11.20 27.65 -21.95
CA ALA A 526 -10.39 27.36 -20.77
C ALA A 526 -8.89 27.27 -21.10
N GLN A 527 -8.55 26.58 -22.19
CA GLN A 527 -7.17 26.45 -22.66
C GLN A 527 -6.56 27.82 -23.02
N LYS A 528 -7.31 28.67 -23.72
CA LYS A 528 -6.86 30.04 -24.06
C LYS A 528 -6.59 30.86 -22.81
N ALA A 529 -7.51 30.85 -21.84
CA ALA A 529 -7.38 31.57 -20.59
C ALA A 529 -6.16 31.10 -19.78
N PHE A 530 -5.97 29.79 -19.60
CA PHE A 530 -4.81 29.26 -18.87
C PHE A 530 -3.47 29.49 -19.61
N ASN A 531 -3.44 29.43 -20.95
CA ASN A 531 -2.23 29.79 -21.70
C ASN A 531 -1.88 31.28 -21.55
N ASN A 532 -2.88 32.16 -21.47
CA ASN A 532 -2.65 33.58 -21.20
C ASN A 532 -2.14 33.80 -19.77
N GLN A 533 -2.70 33.08 -18.78
CA GLN A 533 -2.18 33.08 -17.41
C GLN A 533 -0.70 32.66 -17.40
N LEU A 534 -0.33 31.56 -18.05
CA LEU A 534 1.04 31.06 -18.08
C LEU A 534 2.02 32.10 -18.64
N LYS A 535 1.68 32.75 -19.76
CA LYS A 535 2.50 33.82 -20.35
C LYS A 535 2.72 34.99 -19.39
N ILE A 536 1.67 35.39 -18.66
CA ILE A 536 1.77 36.47 -17.68
C ILE A 536 2.68 36.04 -16.51
N CYS A 537 2.48 34.84 -15.98
CA CYS A 537 3.30 34.31 -14.90
C CYS A 537 4.79 34.18 -15.27
N GLU A 538 5.10 33.73 -16.47
CA GLU A 538 6.48 33.62 -16.98
C GLU A 538 7.11 35.01 -17.18
N SER A 539 6.41 35.93 -17.86
CA SER A 539 6.92 37.28 -18.13
C SER A 539 7.12 38.12 -16.86
N SER A 540 6.30 37.89 -15.83
CA SER A 540 6.30 38.65 -14.57
C SER A 540 6.98 37.91 -13.42
N ASN A 541 7.58 36.74 -13.68
CA ASN A 541 8.27 35.90 -12.69
C ASN A 541 7.41 35.53 -11.46
N LEU A 542 6.12 35.23 -11.67
CA LEU A 542 5.16 34.86 -10.61
C LEU A 542 5.26 33.37 -10.26
N GLN A 543 6.37 32.99 -9.62
CA GLN A 543 6.70 31.58 -9.34
C GLN A 543 5.63 30.84 -8.51
N ASN A 544 4.92 31.55 -7.62
CA ASN A 544 3.89 30.95 -6.76
C ASN A 544 2.64 30.51 -7.54
N HIS A 545 2.35 31.10 -8.70
CA HIS A 545 1.16 30.77 -9.50
C HIS A 545 1.41 29.68 -10.55
N LEU A 546 2.68 29.47 -10.93
CA LEU A 546 3.06 28.50 -11.96
C LEU A 546 2.57 27.07 -11.68
N PRO A 547 2.75 26.50 -10.47
CA PRO A 547 2.29 25.13 -10.20
C PRO A 547 0.79 24.95 -10.47
N ARG A 548 -0.04 25.90 -10.01
CA ARG A 548 -1.48 25.84 -10.17
C ARG A 548 -1.93 26.07 -11.62
N CYS A 549 -1.27 26.99 -12.31
CA CYS A 549 -1.50 27.23 -13.72
C CYS A 549 -1.20 25.97 -14.55
N LEU A 550 -0.04 25.33 -14.32
CA LEU A 550 0.35 24.09 -15.00
C LEU A 550 -0.64 22.95 -14.73
N GLU A 551 -1.12 22.80 -13.49
CA GLU A 551 -2.16 21.81 -13.15
C GLU A 551 -3.45 22.02 -13.95
N ASN A 552 -3.98 23.24 -13.94
CA ASN A 552 -5.22 23.58 -14.64
C ASN A 552 -5.07 23.40 -16.16
N LEU A 553 -3.93 23.82 -16.70
CA LEU A 553 -3.61 23.70 -18.11
C LEU A 553 -3.48 22.23 -18.52
N ALA A 554 -2.73 21.42 -17.77
CA ALA A 554 -2.56 20.00 -18.06
C ALA A 554 -3.89 19.24 -18.06
N ARG A 555 -4.75 19.51 -17.06
CA ARG A 555 -6.11 18.94 -16.99
C ARG A 555 -6.98 19.32 -18.19
N THR A 556 -6.84 20.57 -18.66
CA THR A 556 -7.58 21.07 -19.82
C THR A 556 -7.12 20.33 -21.09
N TYR A 557 -5.82 20.18 -21.29
CA TYR A 557 -5.28 19.37 -22.38
C TYR A 557 -5.71 17.90 -22.31
N THR A 558 -5.78 17.30 -21.12
CA THR A 558 -6.32 15.94 -20.94
C THR A 558 -7.78 15.86 -21.39
N LYS A 559 -8.63 16.86 -21.08
CA LYS A 559 -10.04 16.89 -21.51
C LYS A 559 -10.19 17.13 -23.02
N LEU A 560 -9.27 17.88 -23.62
CA LEU A 560 -9.14 18.03 -25.07
C LEU A 560 -8.54 16.79 -25.76
N GLN A 561 -8.23 15.72 -25.01
CA GLN A 561 -7.59 14.49 -25.50
C GLN A 561 -6.20 14.72 -26.14
N ASN A 562 -5.57 15.85 -25.87
CA ASN A 562 -4.18 16.10 -26.25
C ASN A 562 -3.25 15.61 -25.13
N PHE A 563 -3.14 14.28 -25.03
CA PHE A 563 -2.40 13.62 -23.96
C PHE A 563 -0.89 13.87 -24.02
N ARG A 564 -0.33 14.15 -25.21
CA ARG A 564 1.09 14.45 -25.37
C ARG A 564 1.45 15.77 -24.68
N THR A 565 0.76 16.84 -25.02
CA THR A 565 0.98 18.15 -24.37
C THR A 565 0.62 18.10 -22.89
N ALA A 566 -0.44 17.38 -22.50
CA ALA A 566 -0.78 17.21 -21.09
C ALA A 566 0.35 16.53 -20.29
N LYS A 567 0.96 15.46 -20.84
CA LYS A 567 2.09 14.76 -20.23
C LYS A 567 3.28 15.70 -19.99
N ASP A 568 3.65 16.48 -20.99
CA ASP A 568 4.78 17.41 -20.89
C ASP A 568 4.57 18.46 -19.79
N ILE A 569 3.35 19.02 -19.70
CA ILE A 569 3.00 19.99 -18.67
C ILE A 569 2.96 19.34 -17.28
N TRP A 570 2.46 18.10 -17.16
CA TRP A 570 2.51 17.37 -15.89
C TRP A 570 3.93 17.07 -15.44
N LEU A 571 4.83 16.73 -16.37
CA LEU A 571 6.25 16.54 -16.07
C LEU A 571 6.92 17.84 -15.62
N GLU A 572 6.54 18.98 -16.21
CA GLU A 572 6.99 20.29 -15.74
C GLU A 572 6.47 20.59 -14.33
N ARG A 573 5.17 20.38 -14.10
CA ARG A 573 4.55 20.54 -12.77
C ARG A 573 5.21 19.67 -11.70
N PHE A 574 5.67 18.48 -12.06
CA PHE A 574 6.32 17.54 -11.16
C PHE A 574 7.68 18.03 -10.61
N LYS A 575 8.32 19.01 -11.26
CA LYS A 575 9.59 19.60 -10.81
C LYS A 575 9.44 20.52 -9.59
N TYR A 576 8.22 21.00 -9.32
CA TYR A 576 7.93 21.89 -8.22
C TYR A 576 7.67 21.11 -6.92
N ASP A 577 8.06 21.71 -5.79
CA ASP A 577 7.84 21.14 -4.46
C ASP A 577 6.35 20.83 -4.24
N SER A 578 6.12 19.64 -3.68
CA SER A 578 4.78 19.06 -3.50
C SER A 578 4.79 18.07 -2.35
N ASN A 579 3.66 17.98 -1.63
CA ASN A 579 3.47 16.97 -0.59
C ASN A 579 3.28 15.58 -1.22
N ASN A 580 3.28 14.51 -0.41
CA ASN A 580 3.15 13.14 -0.92
C ASN A 580 1.83 12.89 -1.66
N GLN A 581 0.75 13.56 -1.26
CA GLN A 581 -0.56 13.44 -1.91
C GLN A 581 -0.57 14.06 -3.31
N ASP A 582 0.02 15.24 -3.46
CA ASP A 582 0.18 15.94 -4.74
C ASP A 582 1.12 15.15 -5.67
N LYS A 583 2.20 14.56 -5.13
CA LYS A 583 3.10 13.67 -5.89
C LYS A 583 2.39 12.45 -6.44
N MET A 584 1.57 11.77 -5.62
CA MET A 584 0.74 10.65 -6.07
C MET A 584 -0.20 11.05 -7.19
N TRP A 585 -0.88 12.19 -7.03
CA TRP A 585 -1.84 12.66 -8.03
C TRP A 585 -1.16 13.02 -9.36
N ILE A 586 -0.07 13.81 -9.32
CA ILE A 586 0.65 14.20 -10.54
C ILE A 586 1.21 12.97 -11.25
N GLN A 587 1.84 12.05 -10.53
CA GLN A 587 2.35 10.81 -11.12
C GLN A 587 1.24 9.95 -11.73
N PHE A 588 0.06 9.90 -11.10
CA PHE A 588 -1.09 9.20 -11.65
C PHE A 588 -1.58 9.84 -12.96
N GLU A 589 -1.68 11.17 -13.03
CA GLU A 589 -2.10 11.85 -14.26
C GLU A 589 -1.05 11.68 -15.39
N ILE A 590 0.25 11.62 -15.06
CA ILE A 590 1.31 11.23 -16.02
C ILE A 590 1.09 9.78 -16.48
N ALA A 591 0.90 8.84 -15.55
CA ALA A 591 0.65 7.43 -15.88
C ALA A 591 -0.56 7.27 -16.81
N PHE A 592 -1.63 8.00 -16.54
CA PHE A 592 -2.84 8.04 -17.36
C PHE A 592 -2.57 8.59 -18.76
N CYS A 593 -1.82 9.69 -18.89
CA CYS A 593 -1.43 10.23 -20.19
C CYS A 593 -0.56 9.23 -20.97
N CYS A 594 0.43 8.59 -20.34
CA CYS A 594 1.25 7.55 -20.96
C CYS A 594 0.40 6.38 -21.45
N PHE A 595 -0.57 5.92 -20.64
CA PHE A 595 -1.48 4.84 -21.03
C PHE A 595 -2.30 5.20 -22.28
N GLU A 596 -2.88 6.41 -22.33
CA GLU A 596 -3.66 6.87 -23.49
C GLU A 596 -2.80 7.06 -24.76
N LEU A 597 -1.51 7.41 -24.57
CA LEU A 597 -0.49 7.48 -25.63
C LEU A 597 0.05 6.10 -26.06
N CYS A 598 -0.41 5.01 -25.43
CA CYS A 598 0.09 3.64 -25.65
C CYS A 598 1.55 3.43 -25.22
N GLU A 599 2.07 4.26 -24.32
CA GLU A 599 3.38 4.16 -23.69
C GLU A 599 3.26 3.32 -22.40
N TYR A 600 2.90 2.04 -22.58
CA TYR A 600 2.43 1.18 -21.48
C TYR A 600 3.50 0.89 -20.43
N GLU A 601 4.77 0.75 -20.81
CA GLU A 601 5.86 0.52 -19.88
C GLU A 601 6.08 1.72 -18.93
N GLU A 602 6.02 2.94 -19.46
CA GLU A 602 6.13 4.16 -18.63
C GLU A 602 4.89 4.35 -17.76
N ALA A 603 3.70 4.01 -18.28
CA ALA A 603 2.47 4.02 -17.49
C ALA A 603 2.55 3.06 -16.28
N ILE A 604 3.12 1.87 -16.47
CA ILE A 604 3.37 0.90 -15.39
C ILE A 604 4.37 1.47 -14.38
N GLU A 605 5.49 2.04 -14.85
CA GLU A 605 6.52 2.63 -14.00
C GLU A 605 5.95 3.74 -13.10
N ARG A 606 5.21 4.68 -13.69
CA ARG A 606 4.54 5.76 -12.96
C ARG A 606 3.45 5.23 -12.03
N GLY A 607 2.68 4.23 -12.46
CA GLY A 607 1.69 3.55 -11.62
C GLY A 607 2.32 2.92 -10.37
N PHE A 608 3.49 2.29 -10.49
CA PHE A 608 4.20 1.74 -9.33
C PHE A 608 4.66 2.80 -8.35
N ALA A 609 5.14 3.95 -8.85
CA ALA A 609 5.54 5.05 -7.99
C ALA A 609 4.35 5.61 -7.17
N VAL A 610 3.16 5.73 -7.79
CA VAL A 610 1.91 6.08 -7.09
C VAL A 610 1.56 5.04 -6.03
N LYS A 611 1.60 3.76 -6.40
CA LYS A 611 1.24 2.66 -5.50
C LYS A 611 2.12 2.60 -4.25
N ARG A 612 3.45 2.76 -4.40
CA ARG A 612 4.37 2.83 -3.25
C ARG A 612 4.04 3.98 -2.31
N LEU A 613 3.79 5.17 -2.85
CA LEU A 613 3.39 6.32 -2.04
C LEU A 613 2.03 6.10 -1.36
N ALA A 614 1.11 5.41 -2.03
CA ALA A 614 -0.19 5.05 -1.46
C ALA A 614 -0.04 4.09 -0.28
N GLU A 615 0.87 3.12 -0.35
CA GLU A 615 1.20 2.22 0.77
C GLU A 615 1.80 2.99 1.96
N ILE A 616 2.75 3.90 1.71
CA ILE A 616 3.39 4.72 2.76
C ILE A 616 2.37 5.64 3.44
N THR A 617 1.42 6.17 2.67
CA THR A 617 0.38 7.09 3.16
C THR A 617 -0.91 6.37 3.59
N PHE A 618 -0.94 5.04 3.51
CA PHE A 618 -2.10 4.20 3.80
C PHE A 618 -3.38 4.61 3.03
N SER A 619 -3.24 5.03 1.76
CA SER A 619 -4.34 5.54 0.94
C SER A 619 -4.87 4.49 -0.04
N MET A 620 -5.90 3.75 0.39
CA MET A 620 -6.54 2.74 -0.47
C MET A 620 -7.17 3.29 -1.76
N ASN A 621 -7.58 4.56 -1.77
CA ASN A 621 -8.12 5.19 -2.98
C ASN A 621 -7.05 5.29 -4.09
N TRP A 622 -5.82 5.65 -3.72
CA TRP A 622 -4.71 5.73 -4.67
C TRP A 622 -4.18 4.34 -5.02
N GLU A 623 -4.21 3.39 -4.09
CA GLU A 623 -3.90 1.99 -4.38
C GLU A 623 -4.84 1.41 -5.44
N LEU A 624 -6.15 1.60 -5.30
CA LEU A 624 -7.15 1.21 -6.30
C LEU A 624 -6.82 1.77 -7.68
N LYS A 625 -6.60 3.09 -7.76
CA LYS A 625 -6.32 3.81 -9.02
C LYS A 625 -5.03 3.31 -9.68
N ALA A 626 -3.96 3.19 -8.91
CA ALA A 626 -2.68 2.72 -9.41
C ALA A 626 -2.77 1.27 -9.92
N SER A 627 -3.42 0.39 -9.16
CA SER A 627 -3.60 -1.01 -9.56
C SER A 627 -4.42 -1.15 -10.85
N ILE A 628 -5.44 -0.32 -11.06
CA ILE A 628 -6.20 -0.32 -12.33
C ILE A 628 -5.32 0.09 -13.52
N VAL A 629 -4.56 1.19 -13.44
CA VAL A 629 -3.74 1.64 -14.57
C VAL A 629 -2.59 0.66 -14.88
N ILE A 630 -1.99 0.05 -13.85
CA ILE A 630 -0.96 -0.99 -14.03
C ILE A 630 -1.58 -2.24 -14.67
N ALA A 631 -2.76 -2.66 -14.21
CA ALA A 631 -3.46 -3.82 -14.77
C ALA A 631 -3.79 -3.61 -16.25
N GLN A 632 -4.36 -2.45 -16.60
CA GLN A 632 -4.73 -2.11 -17.98
C GLN A 632 -3.52 -2.03 -18.90
N SER A 633 -2.42 -1.45 -18.42
CA SER A 633 -1.17 -1.36 -19.19
C SER A 633 -0.56 -2.74 -19.43
N ASN A 634 -0.56 -3.63 -18.42
CA ASN A 634 -0.12 -5.02 -18.60
C ASN A 634 -1.04 -5.81 -19.54
N LEU A 635 -2.35 -5.59 -19.49
CA LEU A 635 -3.29 -6.22 -20.42
C LEU A 635 -3.00 -5.80 -21.86
N ALA A 636 -2.74 -4.51 -22.10
CA ALA A 636 -2.37 -3.98 -23.42
C ALA A 636 -1.06 -4.62 -23.95
N LEU A 637 -0.11 -4.89 -23.06
CA LEU A 637 1.14 -5.60 -23.37
C LEU A 637 0.97 -7.14 -23.45
N LYS A 638 -0.24 -7.68 -23.27
CA LYS A 638 -0.54 -9.13 -23.20
C LYS A 638 0.16 -9.85 -22.05
N ASN A 639 0.48 -9.13 -20.99
CA ASN A 639 0.99 -9.65 -19.73
C ASN A 639 -0.20 -10.06 -18.86
N LEU A 640 -0.89 -11.13 -19.27
CA LEU A 640 -2.17 -11.54 -18.69
C LEU A 640 -2.06 -11.86 -17.18
N CYS A 641 -0.97 -12.51 -16.76
CA CYS A 641 -0.75 -12.86 -15.36
C CYS A 641 -0.56 -11.62 -14.48
N GLU A 642 0.23 -10.65 -14.93
CA GLU A 642 0.44 -9.39 -14.22
C GLU A 642 -0.86 -8.59 -14.16
N ALA A 643 -1.58 -8.50 -15.28
CA ALA A 643 -2.87 -7.81 -15.33
C ALA A 643 -3.86 -8.41 -14.30
N GLN A 644 -3.91 -9.74 -14.18
CA GLN A 644 -4.74 -10.42 -13.20
C GLN A 644 -4.35 -10.06 -11.75
N ILE A 645 -3.05 -10.07 -11.40
CA ILE A 645 -2.58 -9.73 -10.06
C ILE A 645 -3.01 -8.31 -9.67
N TYR A 646 -2.84 -7.34 -10.56
CA TYR A 646 -3.20 -5.95 -10.26
C TYR A 646 -4.72 -5.71 -10.31
N LEU A 647 -5.49 -6.47 -11.09
CA LEU A 647 -6.95 -6.46 -10.96
C LEU A 647 -7.42 -7.03 -9.63
N GLN A 648 -6.76 -8.07 -9.10
CA GLN A 648 -7.07 -8.59 -7.75
C GLN A 648 -6.71 -7.57 -6.66
N SER A 649 -5.59 -6.86 -6.81
CA SER A 649 -5.24 -5.72 -5.94
C SER A 649 -6.31 -4.63 -5.99
N ALA A 650 -6.77 -4.26 -7.19
CA ALA A 650 -7.85 -3.30 -7.37
C ALA A 650 -9.16 -3.80 -6.74
N GLN A 651 -9.48 -5.09 -6.88
CA GLN A 651 -10.68 -5.69 -6.29
C GLN A 651 -10.64 -5.64 -4.76
N TYR A 652 -9.49 -5.94 -4.16
CA TYR A 652 -9.28 -5.80 -2.73
C TYR A 652 -9.44 -4.34 -2.26
N ALA A 653 -8.81 -3.39 -2.95
CA ALA A 653 -8.92 -1.98 -2.62
C ALA A 653 -10.38 -1.47 -2.75
N ALA A 654 -11.10 -1.90 -3.79
CA ALA A 654 -12.52 -1.60 -3.98
C ALA A 654 -13.39 -2.13 -2.82
N TYR A 655 -13.11 -3.36 -2.38
CA TYR A 655 -13.78 -3.99 -1.24
C TYR A 655 -13.57 -3.20 0.06
N ILE A 656 -12.33 -2.82 0.37
CA ILE A 656 -12.02 -2.03 1.57
C ILE A 656 -12.69 -0.64 1.53
N LEU A 657 -12.82 -0.05 0.34
CA LEU A 657 -13.48 1.24 0.12
C LEU A 657 -15.02 1.15 0.04
N ASN A 658 -15.61 -0.04 0.21
CA ASN A 658 -17.04 -0.32 0.02
C ASN A 658 -17.58 0.15 -1.35
N GLN A 659 -16.78 -0.02 -2.41
CA GLN A 659 -17.16 0.33 -3.78
C GLN A 659 -17.93 -0.83 -4.44
N HIS A 660 -19.14 -1.09 -3.95
CA HIS A 660 -19.95 -2.25 -4.35
C HIS A 660 -20.30 -2.30 -5.84
N ASP A 661 -20.32 -1.16 -6.54
CA ASP A 661 -20.57 -1.11 -7.99
C ASP A 661 -19.35 -1.57 -8.82
N LEU A 662 -18.14 -1.37 -8.28
CA LEU A 662 -16.89 -1.63 -8.99
C LEU A 662 -16.43 -3.09 -8.83
N GLU A 663 -16.69 -3.71 -7.68
CA GLU A 663 -16.29 -5.10 -7.41
C GLU A 663 -16.78 -6.11 -8.47
N PRO A 664 -18.05 -6.10 -8.91
CA PRO A 664 -18.54 -7.03 -9.94
C PRO A 664 -17.89 -6.82 -11.30
N LEU A 665 -17.54 -5.57 -11.63
CA LEU A 665 -16.88 -5.26 -12.89
C LEU A 665 -15.43 -5.73 -12.91
N LEU A 666 -14.71 -5.56 -11.79
CA LEU A 666 -13.37 -6.08 -11.60
C LEU A 666 -13.36 -7.62 -11.60
N ALA A 667 -14.35 -8.24 -10.94
CA ALA A 667 -14.54 -9.68 -10.96
C ALA A 667 -14.76 -10.20 -12.39
N LYS A 668 -15.59 -9.52 -13.19
CA LYS A 668 -15.79 -9.88 -14.61
C LYS A 668 -14.55 -9.69 -15.47
N ALA A 669 -13.74 -8.64 -15.20
CA ALA A 669 -12.50 -8.37 -15.93
C ALA A 669 -11.44 -9.46 -15.67
N ILE A 670 -11.18 -9.75 -14.40
CA ILE A 670 -11.02 -11.11 -13.85
C ILE A 670 -11.10 -12.29 -14.83
N ASP A 671 -12.35 -12.65 -15.07
CA ASP A 671 -12.79 -13.86 -15.74
C ASP A 671 -12.47 -13.83 -17.22
N LEU A 672 -12.59 -12.66 -17.85
CA LEU A 672 -12.19 -12.47 -19.23
C LEU A 672 -10.70 -12.74 -19.42
N ILE A 673 -9.85 -12.30 -18.48
CA ILE A 673 -8.40 -12.61 -18.53
C ILE A 673 -8.16 -14.11 -18.35
N ASP A 674 -8.88 -14.76 -17.45
CA ASP A 674 -8.80 -16.21 -17.27
C ASP A 674 -9.21 -16.95 -18.54
N GLU A 675 -10.31 -16.56 -19.19
CA GLU A 675 -10.75 -17.12 -20.48
C GLU A 675 -9.72 -16.92 -21.60
N GLU A 676 -9.08 -15.75 -21.68
CA GLU A 676 -8.04 -15.48 -22.67
C GLU A 676 -6.76 -16.27 -22.40
N THR A 677 -6.35 -16.36 -21.14
CA THR A 677 -5.20 -17.17 -20.70
C THR A 677 -5.45 -18.64 -21.04
N ASP A 678 -6.67 -19.10 -20.82
CA ASP A 678 -7.15 -20.43 -21.19
C ASP A 678 -7.12 -20.68 -22.70
N LYS A 679 -7.54 -19.73 -23.53
CA LYS A 679 -7.48 -19.86 -25.00
C LYS A 679 -6.04 -19.85 -25.51
N ALA A 680 -5.18 -19.01 -24.96
CA ALA A 680 -3.75 -18.96 -25.27
C ALA A 680 -3.08 -20.29 -24.89
N ASN A 681 -3.36 -20.81 -23.71
CA ASN A 681 -2.87 -22.10 -23.24
C ASN A 681 -3.47 -23.26 -24.03
N TYR A 682 -4.73 -23.22 -24.46
CA TYR A 682 -5.32 -24.25 -25.32
C TYR A 682 -4.67 -24.29 -26.71
N GLY A 683 -4.25 -23.15 -27.25
CA GLY A 683 -3.44 -23.07 -28.47
C GLY A 683 -2.06 -23.74 -28.29
N VAL A 684 -1.37 -23.43 -27.19
CA VAL A 684 -0.05 -23.99 -26.85
C VAL A 684 -0.12 -25.48 -26.50
N VAL A 685 -1.16 -25.91 -25.79
CA VAL A 685 -1.42 -27.32 -25.45
C VAL A 685 -1.87 -28.10 -26.67
N LYS A 686 -2.66 -27.54 -27.59
CA LYS A 686 -3.00 -28.18 -28.88
C LYS A 686 -1.77 -28.34 -29.78
N GLU A 687 -0.87 -27.37 -29.79
CA GLU A 687 0.39 -27.43 -30.54
C GLU A 687 1.38 -28.41 -29.89
N LYS A 688 1.49 -28.42 -28.54
CA LYS A 688 2.29 -29.39 -27.78
C LYS A 688 1.71 -30.81 -27.85
N CYS A 689 0.39 -31.00 -27.81
CA CYS A 689 -0.27 -32.28 -28.04
C CYS A 689 -0.14 -32.73 -29.50
N ARG A 690 -0.10 -31.82 -30.48
CA ARG A 690 0.27 -32.14 -31.87
C ARG A 690 1.74 -32.56 -32.00
N LEU A 691 2.65 -31.95 -31.24
CA LEU A 691 4.07 -32.31 -31.18
C LEU A 691 4.31 -33.64 -30.44
N LEU A 692 3.56 -33.90 -29.36
CA LEU A 692 3.57 -35.17 -28.62
C LEU A 692 2.89 -36.32 -29.39
N CYS A 693 1.86 -36.03 -30.19
CA CYS A 693 1.26 -37.01 -31.11
C CYS A 693 2.12 -37.25 -32.37
N ARG A 694 3.05 -36.35 -32.70
CA ARG A 694 4.00 -36.52 -33.83
C ARG A 694 5.18 -37.44 -33.55
N PHE A 695 5.31 -37.98 -32.35
CA PHE A 695 6.22 -39.10 -32.06
C PHE A 695 5.61 -40.49 -32.37
N LYS A 696 4.39 -40.55 -32.95
CA LYS A 696 3.76 -41.79 -33.41
C LYS A 696 3.23 -41.78 -34.84
N GLN A 697 3.50 -40.76 -35.65
CA GLN A 697 3.03 -40.68 -37.04
C GLN A 697 4.14 -40.29 -38.01
N HIS A 698 5.14 -41.19 -38.14
CA HIS A 698 6.04 -41.23 -39.29
C HIS A 698 5.65 -42.31 -40.30
N LEU A 699 4.35 -42.60 -40.40
CA LEU A 699 3.75 -43.43 -41.43
C LEU A 699 2.53 -42.68 -41.98
N PHE A 700 2.57 -42.42 -43.28
CA PHE A 700 1.59 -41.76 -44.14
C PHE A 700 1.71 -40.25 -44.35
N ASP A 701 1.45 -39.92 -45.61
CA ASP A 701 2.22 -39.01 -46.43
C ASP A 701 1.31 -37.90 -46.98
N SER A 702 1.95 -36.78 -47.30
CA SER A 702 1.63 -35.85 -48.40
C SER A 702 0.41 -34.89 -48.36
N ARG A 703 0.70 -33.66 -48.83
CA ARG A 703 -0.14 -32.63 -49.50
C ARG A 703 -0.58 -31.39 -48.70
N ILE A 704 0.33 -30.41 -48.71
CA ILE A 704 0.19 -29.00 -49.14
C ILE A 704 -1.24 -28.42 -49.19
N LEU A 705 -1.48 -27.40 -48.35
CA LEU A 705 -2.53 -26.39 -48.52
C LEU A 705 -1.91 -24.98 -48.47
N ARG A 706 -1.85 -24.31 -49.63
CA ARG A 706 -1.84 -22.85 -49.75
C ARG A 706 -3.28 -22.39 -49.98
N LYS A 707 -3.83 -21.56 -49.09
CA LYS A 707 -4.62 -20.37 -49.46
C LYS A 707 -4.98 -19.52 -48.23
N ASN A 708 -4.43 -18.31 -48.26
CA ASN A 708 -4.84 -17.05 -47.66
C ASN A 708 -6.17 -17.01 -46.88
N SER A 709 -6.10 -16.66 -45.59
CA SER A 709 -7.17 -15.94 -44.91
C SER A 709 -6.66 -14.59 -44.40
N LYS A 710 -7.29 -13.51 -44.89
CA LYS A 710 -7.09 -12.13 -44.44
C LYS A 710 -7.30 -12.04 -42.93
N ASN A 711 -6.30 -11.52 -42.21
CA ASN A 711 -6.38 -11.18 -40.79
C ASN A 711 -7.46 -10.12 -40.55
N LYS A 712 -8.62 -10.51 -40.01
CA LYS A 712 -9.46 -9.60 -39.23
C LYS A 712 -8.85 -9.47 -37.85
N ARG A 713 -8.30 -8.29 -37.53
CA ARG A 713 -7.99 -7.88 -36.15
C ARG A 713 -9.31 -7.80 -35.36
N LEU A 714 -9.71 -8.90 -34.74
CA LEU A 714 -10.70 -8.93 -33.66
C LEU A 714 -9.94 -8.75 -32.34
N GLY A 715 -10.32 -7.76 -31.53
CA GLY A 715 -9.87 -7.69 -30.12
C GLY A 715 -9.71 -6.28 -29.55
N TYR A 716 -8.96 -5.39 -30.18
CA TYR A 716 -8.45 -4.21 -29.43
C TYR A 716 -9.49 -3.12 -29.10
N GLY A 717 -10.50 -2.91 -29.96
CA GLY A 717 -11.47 -1.83 -29.79
C GLY A 717 -12.53 -2.07 -28.70
N TYR A 718 -12.89 -3.33 -28.45
CA TYR A 718 -13.97 -3.68 -27.51
C TYR A 718 -13.50 -3.57 -26.06
N HIS A 719 -12.29 -4.04 -25.76
CA HIS A 719 -11.73 -3.96 -24.41
C HIS A 719 -11.43 -2.50 -24.02
N ARG A 720 -10.85 -1.66 -24.88
CA ARG A 720 -10.56 -0.25 -24.55
C ARG A 720 -11.80 0.51 -24.04
N GLY A 721 -12.99 0.26 -24.63
CA GLY A 721 -14.25 0.90 -24.21
C GLY A 721 -14.76 0.41 -22.84
N CYS A 722 -14.77 -0.90 -22.61
CA CYS A 722 -15.22 -1.47 -21.32
C CYS A 722 -14.27 -1.12 -20.16
N PHE A 723 -12.96 -1.03 -20.42
CA PHE A 723 -11.97 -0.74 -19.39
C PHE A 723 -11.81 0.76 -19.10
N ARG A 724 -12.05 1.64 -20.08
CA ARG A 724 -12.14 3.09 -19.83
C ARG A 724 -13.30 3.43 -18.91
N ALA A 725 -14.42 2.71 -19.03
CA ALA A 725 -15.56 2.84 -18.12
C ALA A 725 -15.20 2.53 -16.65
N LEU A 726 -14.23 1.65 -16.38
CA LEU A 726 -13.77 1.37 -15.01
C LEU A 726 -13.07 2.59 -14.40
N LEU A 727 -12.19 3.27 -15.15
CA LEU A 727 -11.54 4.50 -14.68
C LEU A 727 -12.55 5.65 -14.50
N ASP A 728 -13.53 5.75 -15.41
CA ASP A 728 -14.59 6.76 -15.34
C ASP A 728 -15.56 6.53 -14.15
N GLN A 729 -15.64 5.30 -13.61
CA GLN A 729 -16.47 4.93 -12.46
C GLN A 729 -15.77 5.01 -11.10
N VAL A 730 -14.43 5.07 -11.04
CA VAL A 730 -13.73 5.32 -9.77
C VAL A 730 -13.97 6.78 -9.36
N PRO A 731 -14.46 7.08 -8.14
CA PRO A 731 -14.68 8.44 -7.68
C PRO A 731 -13.46 9.33 -7.91
N TYR A 732 -13.60 10.21 -8.89
CA TYR A 732 -12.57 11.15 -9.35
C TYR A 732 -12.48 12.30 -8.34
N LEU A 733 -11.77 12.09 -7.22
CA LEU A 733 -11.28 13.17 -6.39
C LEU A 733 -10.17 13.93 -7.14
N ARG A 734 -10.54 14.69 -8.17
CA ARG A 734 -9.72 15.81 -8.64
C ARG A 734 -9.96 16.95 -7.67
N ARG A 735 -8.91 17.60 -7.16
CA ARG A 735 -9.07 18.95 -6.59
C ARG A 735 -9.78 19.79 -7.66
N PRO A 736 -10.87 20.51 -7.35
CA PRO A 736 -11.47 21.43 -8.32
C PRO A 736 -10.40 22.42 -8.78
N PRO A 737 -10.41 22.87 -10.05
CA PRO A 737 -9.60 24.01 -10.46
C PRO A 737 -10.07 25.22 -9.63
N GLY A 738 -9.14 26.02 -9.14
CA GLY A 738 -9.42 27.10 -8.20
C GLY A 738 -8.29 28.13 -8.23
N PRO A 739 -8.58 29.41 -7.90
CA PRO A 739 -7.64 30.51 -7.95
C PRO A 739 -6.47 30.33 -6.97
N SER A 740 -5.42 31.11 -7.21
CA SER A 740 -4.19 31.22 -6.41
C SER A 740 -4.42 31.65 -4.95
N PHE A 741 -5.58 32.25 -4.65
CA PHE A 741 -5.96 32.73 -3.32
C PHE A 741 -7.07 31.89 -2.70
N VAL A 742 -6.72 30.70 -2.21
CA VAL A 742 -7.43 30.07 -1.09
C VAL A 742 -6.40 29.31 -0.24
N GLU A 743 -5.71 30.03 0.64
CA GLU A 743 -5.35 29.42 1.92
C GLU A 743 -6.66 29.21 2.69
N ALA A 744 -7.04 27.95 2.92
CA ALA A 744 -7.47 27.46 4.23
C ALA A 744 -7.98 25.99 4.17
N TYR A 745 -7.47 25.21 5.13
CA TYR A 745 -7.86 23.89 5.64
C TYR A 745 -7.36 22.61 4.94
#